data_AF-A0A7V1PX24-F1
#
_entry.id   AF-A0A7V1PX24-F1
#
_cell.length_a   1.000
_cell.length_b   1.000
_cell.length_c   1.000
_cell.angle_alpha   90.00
_cell.angle_beta   90.00
_cell.angle_gamma   90.00
#
_symmetry.space_group_name_H-M   'P 1'
#
loop_
_entity.id
_entity.type
_entity.pdbx_description
1 polymer ?
#
loop_
_entity_poly.entity_id
_entity_poly.type
_entity_poly.pdbx_seq_one_letter_code
_entity_poly.pdbx_strand_id
1 'polypeptide(L)'
;MVIKILKPRKALNKAFLKVKPNRSEIDNFKTNLIQLLDRTNDTESEEFHKNLVSDFLKKTCYEPNHFINTKGRNDLVIHNGDKAKSSVGVIIEAKKPTNKSEMLTKDNVNVKAFQELVLYYLRERITEKNLEIKYLIATNINEWFIFDSNLFEKLFAQNKVFVKQFNDFENGRLSGKKTDFYYNEIAKPFISALSHDIEFTYFDIRQYEEPLRNDDRKDDNKLIALFKLISPEHLLKLPFANDSNSLDKRFYGELLHIIGLTETKQGGKKLIERNKDGERNTGSLLENTIIQLDSLDIISRLDNPNHFGATQQERLFNVGLELNITWLNRILFLKLLEAQLITYHKGDKSFAFLSLNRIQNYDDLNSLFFQVLARQQTERNEDVKKAFEKVPYLNSSLFEPAEIEHATLFISNLSDDKTIPIYSSTVLKNEKGKKRTGELSTLEYLFEFLDAYDFSSEGSEDIQEDNKALINASVLGLIFEKINGYKDGSFFTPGFITMYMSNETIRKAVVQKFNEIKKWNCKDIDSLYDKIENRQEANDIINSLKICDPAVGSGHFLVSSLNEIIAVKNDLKILQDRNGRRLKEYQVEVVNDDLIITDEDGELFEYNSNNKESQRIQETLFHEKQTIIENCLFGVDINPNSVKICRLRLWIELLKNAYYKNETELETLPNIDINIKCGNSLISRFEIDADLGKALKKSKWTIDSYRLAVDSYRNAQTKEQKHAMEKLINDIKSDFKSEISLNDPKVKRLRKLSGKIFSMTNQTRMFELSKKEKVLWNKKLKKLTDDSQKLETEIEEIK
;
A
#
# COMPACT_ATOMS: atom_id res chain seq x y z
N MET A 1 -5.86 -40.72 -0.08
CA MET A 1 -6.54 -39.50 -0.53
C MET A 1 -7.14 -38.80 0.67
N VAL A 2 -6.63 -37.63 1.05
CA VAL A 2 -7.31 -36.75 2.02
C VAL A 2 -8.11 -35.73 1.22
N ILE A 3 -9.37 -35.51 1.60
CA ILE A 3 -10.21 -34.47 1.01
C ILE A 3 -10.01 -33.18 1.79
N LYS A 4 -9.65 -32.09 1.11
CA LYS A 4 -9.48 -30.77 1.70
C LYS A 4 -10.57 -29.84 1.19
N ILE A 5 -11.49 -29.44 2.07
CA ILE A 5 -12.64 -28.61 1.69
C ILE A 5 -12.39 -27.17 2.12
N LEU A 6 -12.48 -26.24 1.16
CA LEU A 6 -12.41 -24.80 1.41
C LEU A 6 -13.82 -24.22 1.48
N LYS A 7 -14.05 -23.32 2.45
CA LYS A 7 -15.23 -22.44 2.48
C LYS A 7 -15.06 -21.31 1.44
N PRO A 8 -16.14 -20.69 0.92
CA PRO A 8 -16.07 -19.58 -0.05
C PRO A 8 -15.03 -18.50 0.28
N ARG A 9 -15.02 -18.00 1.53
CA ARG A 9 -14.08 -16.96 1.99
C ARG A 9 -12.60 -17.37 1.95
N LYS A 10 -12.30 -18.66 2.09
CA LYS A 10 -10.92 -19.19 2.01
C LYS A 10 -10.45 -19.37 0.57
N ALA A 11 -11.37 -19.63 -0.35
CA ALA A 11 -11.06 -19.83 -1.76
C ALA A 11 -10.78 -18.50 -2.50
N LEU A 12 -11.36 -17.40 -2.02
CA LEU A 12 -11.18 -16.08 -2.62
C LEU A 12 -9.77 -15.53 -2.38
N ASN A 13 -9.24 -14.85 -3.39
CA ASN A 13 -8.10 -13.97 -3.20
C ASN A 13 -8.45 -12.93 -2.13
N LYS A 14 -7.58 -12.80 -1.11
CA LYS A 14 -7.86 -11.99 0.07
C LYS A 14 -7.94 -10.49 -0.23
N ALA A 15 -7.16 -9.99 -1.19
CA ALA A 15 -7.30 -8.60 -1.65
C ALA A 15 -8.61 -8.39 -2.41
N PHE A 16 -9.07 -9.38 -3.19
CA PHE A 16 -10.40 -9.32 -3.81
C PHE A 16 -11.52 -9.36 -2.77
N LEU A 17 -11.35 -10.13 -1.68
CA LEU A 17 -12.31 -10.19 -0.57
C LEU A 17 -12.51 -8.82 0.12
N LYS A 18 -11.48 -7.97 0.16
CA LYS A 18 -11.55 -6.59 0.67
C LYS A 18 -12.31 -5.60 -0.22
N VAL A 19 -12.46 -5.90 -1.52
CA VAL A 19 -13.13 -4.98 -2.47
C VAL A 19 -14.63 -4.95 -2.21
N LYS A 20 -15.16 -3.84 -1.71
CA LYS A 20 -16.61 -3.74 -1.42
C LYS A 20 -17.42 -3.84 -2.73
N PRO A 21 -18.33 -4.82 -2.89
CA PRO A 21 -19.25 -4.81 -4.01
C PRO A 21 -20.27 -3.68 -3.86
N ASN A 22 -20.76 -3.14 -4.97
CA ASN A 22 -21.80 -2.12 -4.93
C ASN A 22 -23.15 -2.73 -4.54
N ARG A 23 -23.99 -1.94 -3.86
CA ARG A 23 -25.36 -2.34 -3.51
C ARG A 23 -26.16 -2.83 -4.72
N SER A 24 -26.06 -2.14 -5.86
CA SER A 24 -26.75 -2.56 -7.09
C SER A 24 -26.31 -3.93 -7.62
N GLU A 25 -25.04 -4.31 -7.40
CA GLU A 25 -24.52 -5.60 -7.85
C GLU A 25 -25.05 -6.73 -6.95
N ILE A 26 -25.06 -6.50 -5.63
CA ILE A 26 -25.63 -7.46 -4.67
C ILE A 26 -27.14 -7.59 -4.83
N ASP A 27 -27.87 -6.50 -5.06
CA ASP A 27 -29.32 -6.55 -5.27
C ASP A 27 -29.68 -7.32 -6.56
N ASN A 28 -28.91 -7.12 -7.64
CA ASN A 28 -29.04 -7.92 -8.87
C ASN A 28 -28.73 -9.40 -8.60
N PHE A 29 -27.67 -9.69 -7.85
CA PHE A 29 -27.31 -11.05 -7.46
C PHE A 29 -28.40 -11.73 -6.61
N LYS A 30 -28.90 -11.04 -5.59
CA LYS A 30 -29.99 -11.50 -4.70
C LYS A 30 -31.23 -11.82 -5.53
N THR A 31 -31.63 -10.93 -6.43
CA THR A 31 -32.78 -11.13 -7.32
C THR A 31 -32.62 -12.38 -8.19
N ASN A 32 -31.47 -12.54 -8.85
CA ASN A 32 -31.23 -13.70 -9.72
C ASN A 32 -31.07 -15.01 -8.94
N LEU A 33 -30.51 -14.97 -7.72
CA LEU A 33 -30.36 -16.16 -6.88
C LEU A 33 -31.70 -16.63 -6.29
N ILE A 34 -32.57 -15.70 -5.87
CA ILE A 34 -33.96 -16.01 -5.49
C ILE A 34 -34.69 -16.66 -6.67
N GLN A 35 -34.54 -16.09 -7.87
CA GLN A 35 -35.16 -16.64 -9.08
C GLN A 35 -34.65 -18.05 -9.43
N LEU A 36 -33.36 -18.35 -9.18
CA LEU A 36 -32.81 -19.69 -9.35
C LEU A 36 -33.46 -20.68 -8.37
N LEU A 37 -33.52 -20.31 -7.09
CA LEU A 37 -34.11 -21.14 -6.03
C LEU A 37 -35.61 -21.40 -6.28
N ASP A 38 -36.39 -20.35 -6.56
CA ASP A 38 -37.85 -20.44 -6.74
C ASP A 38 -38.26 -21.25 -7.99
N ARG A 39 -37.38 -21.35 -8.99
CA ARG A 39 -37.63 -22.09 -10.24
C ARG A 39 -37.12 -23.52 -10.23
N THR A 40 -36.37 -23.91 -9.21
CA THR A 40 -35.85 -25.27 -9.10
C THR A 40 -37.01 -26.25 -8.89
N ASN A 41 -37.04 -27.34 -9.65
CA ASN A 41 -38.14 -28.30 -9.60
C ASN A 41 -37.64 -29.75 -9.73
N ASP A 42 -37.65 -30.50 -8.64
CA ASP A 42 -37.14 -31.87 -8.54
C ASP A 42 -37.75 -32.87 -9.54
N THR A 43 -38.93 -32.58 -10.12
CA THR A 43 -39.57 -33.43 -11.13
C THR A 43 -39.06 -33.20 -12.55
N GLU A 44 -38.35 -32.09 -12.78
CA GLU A 44 -37.87 -31.70 -14.10
C GLU A 44 -36.56 -32.39 -14.50
N SER A 45 -36.26 -32.30 -15.79
CA SER A 45 -35.06 -32.92 -16.39
C SER A 45 -33.74 -32.26 -15.93
N GLU A 46 -32.62 -32.96 -16.10
CA GLU A 46 -31.28 -32.39 -15.89
C GLU A 46 -31.02 -31.20 -16.82
N GLU A 47 -31.52 -31.26 -18.06
CA GLU A 47 -31.42 -30.16 -19.04
C GLU A 47 -32.16 -28.90 -18.58
N PHE A 48 -33.33 -29.05 -17.95
CA PHE A 48 -34.08 -27.94 -17.37
C PHE A 48 -33.26 -27.21 -16.31
N HIS A 49 -32.69 -27.96 -15.36
CA HIS A 49 -31.87 -27.44 -14.29
C HIS A 49 -30.57 -26.79 -14.79
N LYS A 50 -29.93 -27.39 -15.79
CA LYS A 50 -28.76 -26.83 -16.46
C LYS A 50 -29.05 -25.44 -17.06
N ASN A 51 -30.21 -25.27 -17.71
CA ASN A 51 -30.61 -23.98 -18.25
C ASN A 51 -30.81 -22.93 -17.15
N LEU A 52 -31.35 -23.30 -15.98
CA LEU A 52 -31.46 -22.38 -14.84
C LEU A 52 -30.09 -21.91 -14.33
N VAL A 53 -29.10 -22.81 -14.22
CA VAL A 53 -27.72 -22.46 -13.84
C VAL A 53 -27.10 -21.50 -14.86
N SER A 54 -27.25 -21.79 -16.16
CA SER A 54 -26.78 -20.91 -17.24
C SER A 54 -27.42 -19.52 -17.14
N ASP A 55 -28.74 -19.44 -17.00
CA ASP A 55 -29.48 -18.17 -16.93
C ASP A 55 -29.07 -17.34 -15.72
N PHE A 56 -28.90 -17.99 -14.57
CA PHE A 56 -28.43 -17.34 -13.36
C PHE A 56 -27.05 -16.70 -13.55
N LEU A 57 -26.07 -17.46 -14.05
CA LEU A 57 -24.72 -16.93 -14.26
C LEU A 57 -24.75 -15.77 -15.27
N LYS A 58 -25.41 -15.94 -16.42
CA LYS A 58 -25.54 -14.91 -17.46
C LYS A 58 -26.05 -13.58 -16.91
N LYS A 59 -27.20 -13.60 -16.22
CA LYS A 59 -27.89 -12.41 -15.73
C LYS A 59 -27.24 -11.75 -14.53
N THR A 60 -26.42 -12.51 -13.79
CA THR A 60 -25.75 -11.99 -12.60
C THR A 60 -24.51 -11.18 -12.95
N CYS A 61 -23.54 -11.78 -13.67
CA CYS A 61 -22.21 -11.18 -13.82
C CYS A 61 -21.56 -11.31 -15.21
N TYR A 62 -22.10 -12.14 -16.11
CA TYR A 62 -21.33 -12.57 -17.30
C TYR A 62 -21.78 -11.89 -18.60
N GLU A 63 -23.07 -11.60 -18.78
CA GLU A 63 -23.53 -10.86 -19.97
C GLU A 63 -23.24 -9.36 -19.86
N PRO A 64 -22.85 -8.70 -20.97
CA PRO A 64 -22.60 -9.23 -22.31
C PRO A 64 -21.15 -9.69 -22.55
N ASN A 65 -20.28 -9.61 -21.54
CA ASN A 65 -18.82 -9.69 -21.70
C ASN A 65 -18.28 -11.11 -21.90
N HIS A 66 -19.02 -12.11 -21.44
CA HIS A 66 -18.60 -13.51 -21.44
C HIS A 66 -19.72 -14.42 -21.94
N PHE A 67 -19.38 -15.28 -22.90
CA PHE A 67 -20.33 -16.23 -23.44
C PHE A 67 -20.44 -17.48 -22.55
N ILE A 68 -21.67 -17.89 -22.25
CA ILE A 68 -21.98 -19.13 -21.51
C ILE A 68 -22.93 -19.99 -22.34
N ASN A 69 -22.52 -21.21 -22.66
CA ASN A 69 -23.38 -22.19 -23.33
C ASN A 69 -22.80 -23.61 -23.23
N THR A 70 -23.53 -24.59 -23.75
CA THR A 70 -23.01 -25.94 -24.00
C THR A 70 -21.88 -25.89 -25.04
N LYS A 71 -20.87 -26.76 -24.92
CA LYS A 71 -19.81 -26.94 -25.94
C LYS A 71 -19.58 -28.41 -26.21
N GLY A 72 -20.01 -28.88 -27.37
CA GLY A 72 -19.90 -30.30 -27.75
C GLY A 72 -20.70 -31.18 -26.79
N ARG A 73 -20.02 -32.03 -26.02
CA ARG A 73 -20.63 -32.87 -24.98
C ARG A 73 -20.49 -32.31 -23.57
N ASN A 74 -19.82 -31.17 -23.40
CA ASN A 74 -19.73 -30.52 -22.10
C ASN A 74 -21.08 -29.84 -21.81
N ASP A 75 -21.58 -30.04 -20.59
CA ASP A 75 -22.85 -29.48 -20.13
C ASP A 75 -22.89 -27.97 -20.27
N LEU A 76 -22.00 -27.26 -19.58
CA LEU A 76 -21.88 -25.81 -19.70
C LEU A 76 -20.41 -25.41 -19.65
N VAL A 77 -20.07 -24.36 -20.40
CA VAL A 77 -18.76 -23.72 -20.33
C VAL A 77 -18.92 -22.21 -20.22
N ILE A 78 -18.02 -21.58 -19.48
CA ILE A 78 -17.84 -20.13 -19.47
C ILE A 78 -16.61 -19.82 -20.33
N HIS A 79 -16.80 -18.98 -21.35
CA HIS A 79 -15.72 -18.57 -22.23
C HIS A 79 -14.97 -17.33 -21.69
N ASN A 80 -13.67 -17.25 -21.99
CA ASN A 80 -12.83 -16.10 -21.62
C ASN A 80 -13.22 -14.79 -22.33
N GLY A 81 -14.15 -14.83 -23.29
CA GLY A 81 -14.70 -13.64 -23.94
C GLY A 81 -16.14 -13.83 -24.39
N ASP A 82 -16.64 -12.86 -25.14
CA ASP A 82 -18.05 -12.68 -25.53
C ASP A 82 -18.55 -13.63 -26.63
N LYS A 83 -17.72 -14.55 -27.13
CA LYS A 83 -18.01 -15.40 -28.30
C LYS A 83 -17.73 -16.87 -28.03
N ALA A 84 -18.51 -17.74 -28.66
CA ALA A 84 -18.34 -19.20 -28.60
C ALA A 84 -16.98 -19.72 -29.11
N LYS A 85 -16.28 -18.92 -29.94
CA LYS A 85 -14.94 -19.24 -30.44
C LYS A 85 -13.81 -18.90 -29.46
N SER A 86 -14.09 -18.09 -28.43
CA SER A 86 -13.11 -17.76 -27.40
C SER A 86 -12.74 -19.03 -26.62
N SER A 87 -11.55 -19.07 -26.03
CA SER A 87 -11.12 -20.22 -25.23
C SER A 87 -12.05 -20.43 -24.03
N VAL A 88 -12.19 -21.70 -23.62
CA VAL A 88 -12.97 -22.06 -22.43
C VAL A 88 -12.16 -21.70 -21.19
N GLY A 89 -12.78 -20.92 -20.29
CA GLY A 89 -12.23 -20.55 -19.00
C GLY A 89 -12.72 -21.43 -17.85
N VAL A 90 -13.99 -21.84 -17.86
CA VAL A 90 -14.59 -22.71 -16.82
C VAL A 90 -15.39 -23.81 -17.46
N ILE A 91 -15.28 -25.03 -16.92
CA ILE A 91 -16.11 -26.18 -17.29
C ILE A 91 -17.09 -26.45 -16.15
N ILE A 92 -18.37 -26.59 -16.45
CA ILE A 92 -19.43 -26.85 -15.46
C ILE A 92 -20.16 -28.13 -15.85
N GLU A 93 -20.23 -29.06 -14.92
CA GLU A 93 -21.04 -30.27 -14.96
C GLU A 93 -22.28 -30.07 -14.07
N ALA A 94 -23.48 -30.18 -14.64
CA ALA A 94 -24.71 -29.86 -13.94
C ALA A 94 -25.59 -31.11 -13.82
N LYS A 95 -25.85 -31.54 -12.59
CA LYS A 95 -26.78 -32.64 -12.30
C LYS A 95 -28.14 -32.13 -11.84
N LYS A 96 -29.18 -32.95 -11.99
CA LYS A 96 -30.46 -32.63 -11.33
C LYS A 96 -30.33 -32.77 -9.80
N PRO A 97 -31.08 -31.97 -8.99
CA PRO A 97 -30.99 -32.01 -7.53
C PRO A 97 -31.16 -33.39 -6.89
N THR A 98 -32.01 -34.23 -7.49
CA THR A 98 -32.34 -35.57 -6.99
C THR A 98 -31.31 -36.66 -7.36
N ASN A 99 -30.33 -36.37 -8.23
CA ASN A 99 -29.34 -37.33 -8.71
C ASN A 99 -28.18 -37.56 -7.73
N LYS A 100 -28.48 -38.17 -6.57
CA LYS A 100 -27.49 -38.42 -5.52
C LYS A 100 -26.42 -39.46 -5.88
N SER A 101 -26.68 -40.35 -6.83
CA SER A 101 -25.76 -41.43 -7.20
C SER A 101 -24.60 -40.95 -8.09
N GLU A 102 -24.82 -39.93 -8.91
CA GLU A 102 -23.83 -39.40 -9.84
C GLU A 102 -23.17 -38.11 -9.34
N MET A 103 -23.78 -37.43 -8.38
CA MET A 103 -23.32 -36.17 -7.80
C MET A 103 -22.28 -36.37 -6.67
N LEU A 104 -21.36 -35.41 -6.54
CA LEU A 104 -20.31 -35.44 -5.52
C LEU A 104 -20.91 -35.25 -4.12
N THR A 105 -20.19 -35.75 -3.12
CA THR A 105 -20.43 -35.43 -1.71
C THR A 105 -19.11 -35.01 -1.06
N LYS A 106 -19.17 -34.44 0.15
CA LYS A 106 -17.98 -34.03 0.91
C LYS A 106 -17.00 -35.18 1.15
N ASP A 107 -17.51 -36.39 1.29
CA ASP A 107 -16.72 -37.59 1.61
C ASP A 107 -16.41 -38.47 0.40
N ASN A 108 -17.15 -38.30 -0.70
CA ASN A 108 -16.99 -39.11 -1.91
C ASN A 108 -17.03 -38.25 -3.18
N VAL A 109 -15.85 -38.09 -3.78
CA VAL A 109 -15.65 -37.36 -5.05
C VAL A 109 -15.57 -38.28 -6.26
N ASN A 110 -15.30 -39.58 -6.11
CA ASN A 110 -15.14 -40.50 -7.24
C ASN A 110 -16.50 -41.01 -7.76
N VAL A 111 -17.26 -40.08 -8.30
CA VAL A 111 -18.59 -40.28 -8.89
C VAL A 111 -18.57 -39.82 -10.35
N LYS A 112 -19.65 -40.13 -11.08
CA LYS A 112 -19.75 -39.86 -12.51
C LYS A 112 -19.53 -38.38 -12.86
N ALA A 113 -20.12 -37.44 -12.12
CA ALA A 113 -19.94 -36.01 -12.40
C ALA A 113 -18.46 -35.56 -12.32
N PHE A 114 -17.68 -36.08 -11.37
CA PHE A 114 -16.24 -35.79 -11.30
C PHE A 114 -15.46 -36.48 -12.44
N GLN A 115 -15.83 -37.70 -12.81
CA GLN A 115 -15.23 -38.42 -13.95
C GLN A 115 -15.52 -37.71 -15.28
N GLU A 116 -16.70 -37.10 -15.42
CA GLU A 116 -17.11 -36.24 -16.52
C GLU A 116 -16.23 -34.98 -16.59
N LEU A 117 -16.04 -34.28 -15.46
CA LEU A 117 -15.11 -33.15 -15.38
C LEU A 117 -13.68 -33.52 -15.79
N VAL A 118 -13.17 -34.68 -15.35
CA VAL A 118 -11.82 -35.16 -15.74
C VAL A 118 -11.74 -35.40 -17.25
N LEU A 119 -12.77 -36.00 -17.85
CA LEU A 119 -12.82 -36.22 -19.30
C LEU A 119 -12.85 -34.88 -20.06
N TYR A 120 -13.71 -33.95 -19.64
CA TYR A 120 -13.89 -32.67 -20.31
C TYR A 120 -12.64 -31.79 -20.19
N TYR A 121 -11.99 -31.81 -19.03
CA TYR A 121 -10.70 -31.18 -18.83
C TYR A 121 -9.66 -31.70 -19.81
N LEU A 122 -9.49 -33.02 -19.91
CA LEU A 122 -8.47 -33.62 -20.78
C LEU A 122 -8.75 -33.35 -22.26
N ARG A 123 -10.02 -33.31 -22.69
CA ARG A 123 -10.36 -32.90 -24.06
C ARG A 123 -9.94 -31.47 -24.36
N GLU A 124 -10.28 -30.52 -23.50
CA GLU A 124 -9.84 -29.13 -23.69
C GLU A 124 -8.30 -29.02 -23.63
N ARG A 125 -7.68 -29.63 -22.63
CA ARG A 125 -6.26 -29.46 -22.33
C ARG A 125 -5.32 -30.19 -23.30
N ILE A 126 -5.68 -31.41 -23.71
CA ILE A 126 -4.84 -32.30 -24.53
C ILE A 126 -5.26 -32.26 -26.00
N THR A 127 -6.56 -32.41 -26.29
CA THR A 127 -7.06 -32.45 -27.68
C THR A 127 -7.11 -31.06 -28.29
N GLU A 128 -7.74 -30.09 -27.61
CA GLU A 128 -7.88 -28.70 -28.09
C GLU A 128 -6.67 -27.82 -27.76
N LYS A 129 -5.72 -28.33 -26.97
CA LYS A 129 -4.51 -27.61 -26.51
C LYS A 129 -4.83 -26.29 -25.78
N ASN A 130 -5.97 -26.23 -25.10
CA ASN A 130 -6.38 -25.08 -24.32
C ASN A 130 -5.57 -25.02 -23.01
N LEU A 131 -4.81 -23.95 -22.82
CA LEU A 131 -4.03 -23.68 -21.60
C LEU A 131 -4.74 -22.69 -20.66
N GLU A 132 -5.91 -22.21 -21.04
CA GLU A 132 -6.61 -21.10 -20.42
C GLU A 132 -7.83 -21.54 -19.60
N ILE A 133 -7.88 -22.79 -19.15
CA ILE A 133 -8.90 -23.26 -18.19
C ILE A 133 -8.47 -22.79 -16.79
N LYS A 134 -9.38 -22.22 -16.01
CA LYS A 134 -9.12 -21.68 -14.66
C LYS A 134 -9.74 -22.57 -13.59
N TYR A 135 -11.01 -22.94 -13.75
CA TYR A 135 -11.75 -23.74 -12.78
C TYR A 135 -12.64 -24.80 -13.46
N LEU A 136 -12.99 -25.81 -12.67
CA LEU A 136 -13.99 -26.82 -13.01
C LEU A 136 -15.03 -26.87 -11.89
N ILE A 137 -16.31 -26.97 -12.26
CA ILE A 137 -17.43 -26.90 -11.33
C ILE A 137 -18.33 -28.12 -11.52
N ALA A 138 -18.68 -28.79 -10.43
CA ALA A 138 -19.82 -29.70 -10.41
C ALA A 138 -20.93 -29.12 -9.54
N THR A 139 -22.16 -29.09 -10.03
CA THR A 139 -23.29 -28.58 -9.27
C THR A 139 -24.56 -29.38 -9.50
N ASN A 140 -25.42 -29.49 -8.48
CA ASN A 140 -26.79 -29.98 -8.62
C ASN A 140 -27.82 -28.86 -8.37
N ILE A 141 -27.45 -27.62 -8.71
CA ILE A 141 -28.06 -26.33 -8.28
C ILE A 141 -27.82 -26.02 -6.82
N ASN A 142 -28.17 -26.94 -5.92
CA ASN A 142 -28.09 -26.70 -4.47
C ASN A 142 -26.65 -26.68 -3.97
N GLU A 143 -25.88 -27.72 -4.29
CA GLU A 143 -24.50 -27.90 -3.86
C GLU A 143 -23.55 -27.58 -5.01
N TRP A 144 -22.47 -26.88 -4.70
CA TRP A 144 -21.45 -26.47 -5.66
C TRP A 144 -20.08 -26.93 -5.20
N PHE A 145 -19.34 -27.55 -6.13
CA PHE A 145 -17.98 -28.05 -5.93
C PHE A 145 -17.09 -27.39 -6.98
N ILE A 146 -16.19 -26.50 -6.56
CA ILE A 146 -15.31 -25.72 -7.44
C ILE A 146 -13.86 -26.16 -7.25
N PHE A 147 -13.22 -26.57 -8.34
CA PHE A 147 -11.85 -27.09 -8.38
C PHE A 147 -10.95 -26.15 -9.18
N ASP A 148 -9.80 -25.76 -8.63
CA ASP A 148 -8.77 -25.06 -9.41
C ASP A 148 -8.17 -26.00 -10.47
N SER A 149 -8.07 -25.52 -11.71
CA SER A 149 -7.53 -26.29 -12.83
C SER A 149 -6.10 -26.81 -12.61
N ASN A 150 -5.31 -26.17 -11.76
CA ASN A 150 -3.96 -26.63 -11.39
C ASN A 150 -3.99 -28.01 -10.72
N LEU A 151 -5.06 -28.32 -9.97
CA LEU A 151 -5.26 -29.65 -9.40
C LEU A 151 -5.39 -30.69 -10.52
N PHE A 152 -6.18 -30.39 -11.55
CA PHE A 152 -6.38 -31.28 -12.68
C PHE A 152 -5.14 -31.41 -13.56
N GLU A 153 -4.38 -30.32 -13.73
CA GLU A 153 -3.09 -30.34 -14.44
C GLU A 153 -2.13 -31.30 -13.74
N LYS A 154 -1.95 -31.15 -12.42
CA LYS A 154 -1.02 -31.95 -11.61
C LYS A 154 -1.43 -33.43 -11.54
N LEU A 155 -2.71 -33.72 -11.29
CA LEU A 155 -3.18 -35.09 -11.06
C LEU A 155 -3.38 -35.87 -12.36
N PHE A 156 -3.88 -35.22 -13.40
CA PHE A 156 -4.33 -35.90 -14.62
C PHE A 156 -3.47 -35.56 -15.85
N ALA A 157 -3.32 -34.28 -16.22
CA ALA A 157 -2.62 -33.92 -17.47
C ALA A 157 -1.10 -34.14 -17.44
N GLN A 158 -0.47 -34.04 -16.27
CA GLN A 158 0.96 -34.35 -16.11
C GLN A 158 1.23 -35.85 -15.95
N ASN A 159 0.19 -36.66 -15.67
CA ASN A 159 0.35 -38.11 -15.54
C ASN A 159 0.42 -38.77 -16.92
N LYS A 160 1.64 -39.05 -17.39
CA LYS A 160 1.90 -39.64 -18.72
C LYS A 160 1.16 -40.96 -18.96
N VAL A 161 0.99 -41.79 -17.93
CA VAL A 161 0.30 -43.08 -18.06
C VAL A 161 -1.19 -42.87 -18.29
N PHE A 162 -1.81 -42.01 -17.48
CA PHE A 162 -3.23 -41.67 -17.60
C PHE A 162 -3.54 -40.97 -18.93
N VAL A 163 -2.71 -40.01 -19.34
CA VAL A 163 -2.84 -39.32 -20.63
C VAL A 163 -2.69 -40.28 -21.81
N LYS A 164 -1.83 -41.30 -21.70
CA LYS A 164 -1.74 -42.34 -22.74
C LYS A 164 -3.04 -43.13 -22.85
N GLN A 165 -3.63 -43.56 -21.73
CA GLN A 165 -4.92 -44.26 -21.72
C GLN A 165 -6.05 -43.40 -22.29
N PHE A 166 -6.09 -42.11 -21.95
CA PHE A 166 -7.03 -41.14 -22.54
C PHE A 166 -6.86 -41.03 -24.06
N ASN A 167 -5.62 -40.90 -24.56
CA ASN A 167 -5.36 -40.84 -26.01
C ASN A 167 -5.75 -42.14 -26.71
N ASP A 168 -5.48 -43.30 -26.11
CA ASP A 168 -5.88 -44.59 -26.68
C ASP A 168 -7.41 -44.75 -26.71
N PHE A 169 -8.12 -44.21 -25.72
CA PHE A 169 -9.57 -44.12 -25.71
C PHE A 169 -10.11 -43.20 -26.83
N GLU A 170 -9.63 -41.95 -26.92
CA GLU A 170 -10.09 -40.97 -27.92
C GLU A 170 -9.79 -41.42 -29.36
N ASN A 171 -8.67 -42.13 -29.58
CA ASN A 171 -8.32 -42.73 -30.87
C ASN A 171 -9.02 -44.08 -31.14
N GLY A 172 -9.89 -44.55 -30.23
CA GLY A 172 -10.64 -45.79 -30.38
C GLY A 172 -9.79 -47.06 -30.41
N ARG A 173 -8.61 -47.06 -29.76
CA ARG A 173 -7.67 -48.19 -29.67
C ARG A 173 -8.00 -49.16 -28.54
N LEU A 174 -8.86 -48.77 -27.61
CA LEU A 174 -9.33 -49.60 -26.50
C LEU A 174 -10.58 -50.39 -26.86
N SER A 175 -10.91 -51.38 -26.03
CA SER A 175 -12.07 -52.29 -26.23
C SER A 175 -13.42 -51.57 -26.20
N GLY A 176 -13.54 -50.42 -25.53
CA GLY A 176 -14.72 -49.58 -25.53
C GLY A 176 -14.48 -48.18 -26.12
N LYS A 177 -15.47 -47.68 -26.87
CA LYS A 177 -15.46 -46.35 -27.53
C LYS A 177 -16.49 -45.36 -26.96
N LYS A 178 -17.29 -45.80 -25.98
CA LYS A 178 -18.32 -44.99 -25.33
C LYS A 178 -17.77 -44.34 -24.06
N THR A 179 -18.33 -43.19 -23.68
CA THR A 179 -17.96 -42.47 -22.45
C THR A 179 -18.15 -43.33 -21.19
N ASP A 180 -19.17 -44.19 -21.15
CA ASP A 180 -19.38 -45.12 -20.02
C ASP A 180 -18.19 -46.07 -19.79
N PHE A 181 -17.50 -46.47 -20.87
CA PHE A 181 -16.28 -47.26 -20.76
C PHE A 181 -15.14 -46.43 -20.15
N TYR A 182 -14.98 -45.18 -20.59
CA TYR A 182 -13.97 -44.28 -20.01
C TYR A 182 -14.22 -44.06 -18.51
N TYR A 183 -15.46 -43.81 -18.11
CA TYR A 183 -15.81 -43.56 -16.72
C TYR A 183 -15.51 -44.78 -15.84
N ASN A 184 -15.98 -45.97 -16.23
CA ASN A 184 -15.89 -47.17 -15.40
C ASN A 184 -14.51 -47.86 -15.43
N GLU A 185 -13.83 -47.87 -16.58
CA GLU A 185 -12.62 -48.68 -16.80
C GLU A 185 -11.33 -47.84 -16.75
N ILE A 186 -11.41 -46.51 -16.88
CA ILE A 186 -10.24 -45.63 -16.93
C ILE A 186 -10.24 -44.62 -15.78
N ALA A 187 -11.24 -43.73 -15.73
CA ALA A 187 -11.28 -42.65 -14.75
C ALA A 187 -11.50 -43.17 -13.32
N LYS A 188 -12.53 -43.99 -13.10
CA LYS A 188 -12.88 -44.50 -11.77
C LYS A 188 -11.74 -45.28 -11.10
N PRO A 189 -11.07 -46.26 -11.76
CA PRO A 189 -9.95 -46.98 -11.14
C PRO A 189 -8.76 -46.06 -10.86
N PHE A 190 -8.47 -45.11 -11.75
CA PHE A 190 -7.37 -44.16 -11.56
C PHE A 190 -7.61 -43.24 -10.35
N ILE A 191 -8.80 -42.66 -10.25
CA ILE A 191 -9.16 -41.76 -9.14
C ILE A 191 -9.12 -42.53 -7.80
N SER A 192 -9.60 -43.77 -7.76
CA SER A 192 -9.54 -44.61 -6.56
C SER A 192 -8.11 -44.92 -6.10
N ALA A 193 -7.14 -44.93 -7.03
CA ALA A 193 -5.74 -45.20 -6.74
C ALA A 193 -4.94 -43.95 -6.33
N LEU A 194 -5.56 -42.76 -6.32
CA LEU A 194 -4.86 -41.53 -5.96
C LEU A 194 -4.43 -41.52 -4.49
N SER A 195 -3.13 -41.37 -4.26
CA SER A 195 -2.56 -41.09 -2.94
C SER A 195 -2.58 -39.61 -2.57
N HIS A 196 -2.73 -38.72 -3.55
CA HIS A 196 -2.71 -37.27 -3.39
C HIS A 196 -4.01 -36.73 -2.78
N ASP A 197 -3.93 -35.51 -2.26
CA ASP A 197 -5.07 -34.80 -1.70
C ASP A 197 -5.87 -34.11 -2.81
N ILE A 198 -7.19 -34.12 -2.66
CA ILE A 198 -8.13 -33.42 -3.55
C ILE A 198 -8.68 -32.23 -2.78
N GLU A 199 -8.33 -31.03 -3.24
CA GLU A 199 -8.79 -29.77 -2.67
C GLU A 199 -9.88 -29.15 -3.55
N PHE A 200 -10.99 -28.72 -2.95
CA PHE A 200 -12.05 -27.99 -3.63
C PHE A 200 -12.79 -27.03 -2.71
N THR A 201 -13.44 -26.04 -3.31
CA THR A 201 -14.36 -25.14 -2.62
C THR A 201 -15.75 -25.74 -2.63
N TYR A 202 -16.43 -25.75 -1.48
CA TYR A 202 -17.79 -26.24 -1.34
C TYR A 202 -18.70 -25.20 -0.69
N PHE A 203 -19.92 -25.08 -1.22
CA PHE A 203 -21.03 -24.41 -0.56
C PHE A 203 -22.37 -25.01 -0.99
N ASP A 204 -23.39 -24.77 -0.16
CA ASP A 204 -24.78 -25.09 -0.45
C ASP A 204 -25.59 -23.79 -0.49
N ILE A 205 -26.17 -23.45 -1.64
CA ILE A 205 -26.87 -22.17 -1.84
C ILE A 205 -28.08 -22.01 -0.92
N ARG A 206 -28.66 -23.12 -0.44
CA ARG A 206 -29.82 -23.08 0.48
C ARG A 206 -29.45 -22.52 1.84
N GLN A 207 -28.18 -22.54 2.23
CA GLN A 207 -27.70 -21.92 3.47
C GLN A 207 -27.84 -20.39 3.46
N TYR A 208 -28.05 -19.80 2.28
CA TYR A 208 -28.23 -18.37 2.10
C TYR A 208 -29.70 -17.96 1.96
N GLU A 209 -30.66 -18.88 2.14
CA GLU A 209 -32.09 -18.58 1.93
C GLU A 209 -32.63 -17.52 2.91
N GLU A 210 -32.21 -17.55 4.17
CA GLU A 210 -32.54 -16.53 5.18
C GLU A 210 -32.07 -15.11 4.78
N PRO A 211 -30.76 -14.86 4.52
CA PRO A 211 -30.32 -13.52 4.09
C PRO A 211 -30.87 -13.11 2.71
N LEU A 212 -31.27 -14.07 1.86
CA LEU A 212 -31.91 -13.76 0.58
C LEU A 212 -33.35 -13.28 0.72
N ARG A 213 -34.09 -13.71 1.75
CA ARG A 213 -35.53 -13.46 1.87
C ARG A 213 -35.92 -12.52 3.01
N ASN A 214 -34.94 -12.00 3.76
CA ASN A 214 -35.19 -10.99 4.79
C ASN A 214 -34.95 -9.56 4.26
N ASP A 215 -35.49 -8.59 5.00
CA ASP A 215 -35.37 -7.14 4.73
C ASP A 215 -34.18 -6.50 5.46
N ASP A 216 -33.36 -7.28 6.19
CA ASP A 216 -32.21 -6.74 6.92
C ASP A 216 -31.01 -6.57 5.98
N ARG A 217 -30.76 -5.32 5.58
CA ARG A 217 -29.64 -4.95 4.71
C ARG A 217 -28.26 -5.37 5.23
N LYS A 218 -28.10 -5.55 6.56
CA LYS A 218 -26.83 -6.03 7.12
C LYS A 218 -26.60 -7.51 6.84
N ASP A 219 -27.68 -8.29 6.78
CA ASP A 219 -27.59 -9.72 6.50
C ASP A 219 -27.14 -9.99 5.06
N ASP A 220 -27.33 -9.03 4.14
CA ASP A 220 -26.80 -9.10 2.77
C ASP A 220 -25.27 -9.21 2.75
N ASN A 221 -24.54 -8.75 3.78
CA ASN A 221 -23.08 -8.93 3.86
C ASN A 221 -22.68 -10.42 3.83
N LYS A 222 -23.55 -11.33 4.29
CA LYS A 222 -23.33 -12.79 4.21
C LYS A 222 -23.26 -13.29 2.76
N LEU A 223 -23.81 -12.54 1.80
CA LEU A 223 -23.84 -12.89 0.38
C LEU A 223 -22.54 -12.51 -0.36
N ILE A 224 -21.71 -11.62 0.21
CA ILE A 224 -20.52 -11.06 -0.46
C ILE A 224 -19.57 -12.15 -0.93
N ALA A 225 -19.21 -13.09 -0.05
CA ALA A 225 -18.27 -14.16 -0.39
C ALA A 225 -18.83 -15.07 -1.49
N LEU A 226 -20.13 -15.37 -1.48
CA LEU A 226 -20.76 -16.17 -2.51
C LEU A 226 -20.80 -15.45 -3.85
N PHE A 227 -21.24 -14.18 -3.85
CA PHE A 227 -21.27 -13.32 -5.04
C PHE A 227 -19.90 -13.25 -5.71
N LYS A 228 -18.84 -12.97 -4.94
CA LYS A 228 -17.47 -12.90 -5.43
C LYS A 228 -16.95 -14.24 -5.94
N LEU A 229 -17.33 -15.34 -5.29
CA LEU A 229 -16.87 -16.67 -5.68
C LEU A 229 -17.38 -17.06 -7.07
N ILE A 230 -18.58 -16.63 -7.45
CA ILE A 230 -19.15 -16.94 -8.76
C ILE A 230 -18.85 -15.86 -9.82
N SER A 231 -18.22 -14.75 -9.43
CA SER A 231 -17.98 -13.62 -10.32
C SER A 231 -16.85 -13.92 -11.34
N PRO A 232 -16.81 -13.20 -12.48
CA PRO A 232 -15.75 -13.35 -13.47
C PRO A 232 -14.36 -13.07 -12.91
N GLU A 233 -14.21 -12.13 -11.98
CA GLU A 233 -12.94 -11.81 -11.30
C GLU A 233 -12.34 -13.05 -10.64
N HIS A 234 -13.16 -13.85 -9.95
CA HIS A 234 -12.70 -15.10 -9.36
C HIS A 234 -12.60 -16.22 -10.40
N LEU A 235 -13.71 -16.57 -11.07
CA LEU A 235 -13.79 -17.78 -11.90
C LEU A 235 -13.00 -17.69 -13.22
N LEU A 236 -12.73 -16.50 -13.73
CA LEU A 236 -11.89 -16.30 -14.90
C LEU A 236 -10.51 -15.71 -14.56
N LYS A 237 -10.22 -15.51 -13.26
CA LYS A 237 -8.98 -14.90 -12.73
C LYS A 237 -8.70 -13.53 -13.37
N LEU A 238 -9.74 -12.70 -13.53
CA LEU A 238 -9.62 -11.35 -14.08
C LEU A 238 -9.05 -10.39 -13.03
N PRO A 239 -8.33 -9.33 -13.46
CA PRO A 239 -7.94 -8.25 -12.54
C PRO A 239 -9.17 -7.51 -12.00
N PHE A 240 -9.07 -6.98 -10.78
CA PHE A 240 -10.13 -6.23 -10.10
C PHE A 240 -9.69 -4.79 -9.78
N ALA A 241 -10.66 -3.89 -9.59
CA ALA A 241 -10.45 -2.43 -9.54
C ALA A 241 -9.53 -1.94 -8.40
N ASN A 242 -9.34 -2.73 -7.33
CA ASN A 242 -8.40 -2.44 -6.24
C ASN A 242 -7.06 -3.18 -6.42
N ASP A 243 -6.53 -3.25 -7.64
CA ASP A 243 -5.07 -3.37 -7.74
C ASP A 243 -4.50 -2.06 -7.19
N SER A 244 -4.02 -2.09 -5.95
CA SER A 244 -3.47 -0.98 -5.15
C SER A 244 -2.41 -0.14 -5.90
N ASN A 245 -1.97 -0.62 -7.06
CA ASN A 245 -0.98 -0.02 -7.95
C ASN A 245 -1.55 0.78 -9.13
N SER A 246 -2.87 0.84 -9.30
CA SER A 246 -3.51 1.54 -10.42
C SER A 246 -3.92 2.96 -10.07
N LEU A 247 -3.42 3.94 -10.83
CA LEU A 247 -3.82 5.34 -10.69
C LEU A 247 -5.29 5.55 -11.07
N ASP A 248 -6.11 6.09 -10.18
CA ASP A 248 -7.40 6.67 -10.55
C ASP A 248 -7.17 7.96 -11.35
N LYS A 249 -7.35 7.87 -12.68
CA LYS A 249 -7.11 8.98 -13.61
C LYS A 249 -8.10 10.14 -13.42
N ARG A 250 -9.32 9.87 -12.92
CA ARG A 250 -10.34 10.89 -12.69
C ARG A 250 -9.96 11.71 -11.46
N PHE A 251 -9.66 11.02 -10.35
CA PHE A 251 -9.17 11.64 -9.12
C PHE A 251 -7.91 12.47 -9.41
N TYR A 252 -6.94 11.88 -10.10
CA TYR A 252 -5.68 12.54 -10.43
C TYR A 252 -5.87 13.81 -11.27
N GLY A 253 -6.64 13.71 -12.36
CA GLY A 253 -6.87 14.85 -13.26
C GLY A 253 -7.61 16.01 -12.61
N GLU A 254 -8.61 15.70 -11.79
CA GLU A 254 -9.39 16.70 -11.07
C GLU A 254 -8.60 17.32 -9.91
N LEU A 255 -7.78 16.54 -9.19
CA LEU A 255 -6.88 17.07 -8.17
C LEU A 255 -5.86 18.05 -8.78
N LEU A 256 -5.23 17.72 -9.91
CA LEU A 256 -4.31 18.64 -10.60
C LEU A 256 -5.00 19.97 -10.94
N HIS A 257 -6.26 19.91 -11.39
CA HIS A 257 -7.06 21.09 -11.70
C HIS A 257 -7.29 21.97 -10.46
N ILE A 258 -7.67 21.39 -9.32
CA ILE A 258 -7.87 22.12 -8.05
C ILE A 258 -6.56 22.77 -7.58
N ILE A 259 -5.42 22.08 -7.75
CA ILE A 259 -4.10 22.63 -7.41
C ILE A 259 -3.73 23.80 -8.35
N GLY A 260 -4.08 23.73 -9.63
CA GLY A 260 -3.65 24.68 -10.66
C GLY A 260 -2.49 24.18 -11.53
N LEU A 261 -2.38 22.86 -11.69
CA LEU A 261 -1.35 22.16 -12.45
C LEU A 261 -1.93 21.46 -13.68
N THR A 262 -1.08 21.20 -14.67
CA THR A 262 -1.43 20.43 -15.87
C THR A 262 -0.35 19.41 -16.23
N GLU A 263 -0.77 18.30 -16.85
CA GLU A 263 0.12 17.26 -17.38
C GLU A 263 0.36 17.50 -18.88
N THR A 264 1.58 17.91 -19.24
CA THR A 264 2.00 18.06 -20.65
C THR A 264 2.84 16.87 -21.10
N LYS A 265 2.87 16.58 -22.40
CA LYS A 265 3.77 15.57 -22.98
C LYS A 265 4.89 16.24 -23.75
N GLN A 266 6.13 16.03 -23.32
CA GLN A 266 7.34 16.49 -24.02
C GLN A 266 8.27 15.29 -24.29
N GLY A 267 8.55 15.00 -25.56
CA GLY A 267 9.52 13.95 -25.95
C GLY A 267 9.19 12.54 -25.43
N GLY A 268 7.90 12.21 -25.27
CA GLY A 268 7.45 10.93 -24.69
C GLY A 268 7.40 10.90 -23.16
N LYS A 269 7.93 11.91 -22.48
CA LYS A 269 7.78 12.11 -21.02
C LYS A 269 6.54 12.94 -20.72
N LYS A 270 5.83 12.59 -19.67
CA LYS A 270 4.76 13.43 -19.09
C LYS A 270 5.40 14.35 -18.08
N LEU A 271 5.11 15.65 -18.09
CA LEU A 271 5.63 16.63 -17.14
C LEU A 271 4.46 17.31 -16.44
N ILE A 272 4.60 17.55 -15.14
CA ILE A 272 3.66 18.38 -14.39
C ILE A 272 4.21 19.80 -14.36
N GLU A 273 3.42 20.72 -14.88
CA GLU A 273 3.80 22.11 -15.07
C GLU A 273 2.69 23.03 -14.54
N ARG A 274 3.08 24.24 -14.13
CA ARG A 274 2.14 25.33 -13.86
C ARG A 274 1.31 25.60 -15.12
N ASN A 275 0.03 25.91 -14.96
CA ASN A 275 -0.81 26.30 -16.09
C ASN A 275 -0.19 27.48 -16.87
N LYS A 276 -0.40 27.48 -18.19
CA LYS A 276 0.14 28.52 -19.08
C LYS A 276 -0.49 29.88 -18.77
N ASP A 277 0.22 30.95 -19.14
CA ASP A 277 -0.34 32.30 -19.07
C ASP A 277 -1.66 32.37 -19.85
N GLY A 278 -2.72 32.86 -19.21
CA GLY A 278 -4.09 32.87 -19.75
C GLY A 278 -4.99 31.71 -19.31
N GLU A 279 -4.40 30.60 -18.85
CA GLU A 279 -5.13 29.42 -18.31
C GLU A 279 -5.04 29.31 -16.77
N ARG A 280 -4.26 30.20 -16.14
CA ARG A 280 -4.12 30.27 -14.68
C ARG A 280 -5.40 30.81 -14.05
N ASN A 281 -5.87 30.14 -13.01
CA ASN A 281 -7.00 30.59 -12.22
C ASN A 281 -6.52 30.99 -10.82
N THR A 282 -6.78 32.23 -10.42
CA THR A 282 -6.31 32.80 -9.15
C THR A 282 -6.91 32.13 -7.91
N GLY A 283 -8.02 31.42 -8.05
CA GLY A 283 -8.60 30.59 -7.00
C GLY A 283 -7.87 29.27 -6.79
N SER A 284 -7.20 28.71 -7.81
CA SER A 284 -6.44 27.46 -7.63
C SER A 284 -5.40 27.59 -6.51
N LEU A 285 -5.18 26.50 -5.76
CA LEU A 285 -4.35 26.55 -4.54
C LEU A 285 -2.95 27.11 -4.82
N LEU A 286 -2.32 26.70 -5.93
CA LEU A 286 -0.98 27.13 -6.31
C LEU A 286 -0.94 28.61 -6.67
N GLU A 287 -1.89 29.10 -7.46
CA GLU A 287 -1.90 30.52 -7.86
C GLU A 287 -2.21 31.42 -6.67
N ASN A 288 -3.16 31.03 -5.82
CA ASN A 288 -3.46 31.74 -4.58
C ASN A 288 -2.19 31.85 -3.71
N THR A 289 -1.44 30.76 -3.58
CA THR A 289 -0.17 30.74 -2.84
C THR A 289 0.89 31.65 -3.48
N ILE A 290 1.10 31.56 -4.79
CA ILE A 290 2.10 32.36 -5.51
C ILE A 290 1.79 33.86 -5.40
N ILE A 291 0.52 34.25 -5.50
CA ILE A 291 0.09 35.65 -5.35
C ILE A 291 0.45 36.19 -3.96
N GLN A 292 0.28 35.40 -2.90
CA GLN A 292 0.66 35.81 -1.55
C GLN A 292 2.18 35.88 -1.38
N LEU A 293 2.91 34.89 -1.91
CA LEU A 293 4.38 34.88 -1.86
C LEU A 293 4.99 36.09 -2.56
N ASP A 294 4.44 36.46 -3.71
CA ASP A 294 4.91 37.59 -4.53
C ASP A 294 4.51 38.94 -3.90
N SER A 295 3.25 39.08 -3.47
CA SER A 295 2.75 40.35 -2.91
C SER A 295 3.43 40.76 -1.60
N LEU A 296 3.86 39.78 -0.80
CA LEU A 296 4.57 39.98 0.47
C LEU A 296 6.10 40.01 0.31
N ASP A 297 6.60 39.86 -0.93
CA ASP A 297 8.03 39.75 -1.25
C ASP A 297 8.75 38.74 -0.34
N ILE A 298 8.19 37.53 -0.22
CA ILE A 298 8.68 36.49 0.70
C ILE A 298 9.96 35.84 0.19
N ILE A 299 10.06 35.65 -1.13
CA ILE A 299 11.21 34.96 -1.76
C ILE A 299 12.53 35.70 -1.48
N SER A 300 12.51 37.03 -1.36
CA SER A 300 13.71 37.84 -1.08
C SER A 300 14.26 37.64 0.34
N ARG A 301 13.45 37.09 1.25
CA ARG A 301 13.80 36.88 2.68
C ARG A 301 14.32 35.48 2.99
N LEU A 302 14.28 34.58 2.02
CA LEU A 302 14.83 33.23 2.19
C LEU A 302 16.36 33.28 2.22
N ASP A 303 16.98 32.47 3.08
CA ASP A 303 18.45 32.42 3.22
C ASP A 303 19.15 31.92 1.94
N ASN A 304 18.51 31.02 1.18
CA ASN A 304 19.08 30.45 -0.04
C ASN A 304 18.03 30.27 -1.17
N PRO A 305 17.55 31.37 -1.76
CA PRO A 305 16.46 31.34 -2.74
C PRO A 305 16.87 30.66 -4.05
N ASN A 306 18.17 30.63 -4.37
CA ASN A 306 18.71 29.99 -5.57
C ASN A 306 18.47 28.47 -5.57
N HIS A 307 18.30 27.84 -4.40
CA HIS A 307 17.96 26.42 -4.30
C HIS A 307 16.60 26.11 -4.96
N PHE A 308 15.68 27.07 -4.95
CA PHE A 308 14.33 26.93 -5.50
C PHE A 308 14.24 27.35 -6.97
N GLY A 309 15.35 27.64 -7.66
CA GLY A 309 15.35 27.95 -9.09
C GLY A 309 16.21 29.15 -9.47
N ALA A 310 16.52 29.23 -10.76
CA ALA A 310 17.38 30.28 -11.31
C ALA A 310 16.62 31.60 -11.47
N THR A 311 15.33 31.54 -11.80
CA THR A 311 14.50 32.73 -12.03
C THR A 311 13.50 32.97 -10.90
N GLN A 312 13.02 34.21 -10.76
CA GLN A 312 12.01 34.54 -9.75
C GLN A 312 10.72 33.71 -9.91
N GLN A 313 10.28 33.49 -11.15
CA GLN A 313 9.08 32.68 -11.43
C GLN A 313 9.28 31.21 -11.07
N GLU A 314 10.46 30.65 -11.31
CA GLU A 314 10.78 29.28 -10.85
C GLU A 314 10.78 29.17 -9.34
N ARG A 315 11.33 30.17 -8.63
CA ARG A 315 11.36 30.21 -7.16
C ARG A 315 9.95 30.28 -6.57
N LEU A 316 9.13 31.21 -7.08
CA LEU A 316 7.72 31.32 -6.69
C LEU A 316 6.97 30.01 -6.91
N PHE A 317 7.16 29.40 -8.09
CA PHE A 317 6.53 28.12 -8.41
C PHE A 317 6.99 26.99 -7.48
N ASN A 318 8.29 26.79 -7.30
CA ASN A 318 8.82 25.67 -6.52
C ASN A 318 8.49 25.82 -5.02
N VAL A 319 8.60 27.03 -4.45
CA VAL A 319 8.20 27.31 -3.07
C VAL A 319 6.69 27.15 -2.90
N GLY A 320 5.89 27.70 -3.83
CA GLY A 320 4.44 27.55 -3.82
C GLY A 320 4.03 26.08 -3.89
N LEU A 321 4.60 25.31 -4.82
CA LEU A 321 4.33 23.88 -4.98
C LEU A 321 4.71 23.10 -3.71
N GLU A 322 5.84 23.38 -3.09
CA GLU A 322 6.26 22.73 -1.85
C GLU A 322 5.29 22.98 -0.69
N LEU A 323 4.79 24.20 -0.54
CA LEU A 323 3.74 24.54 0.45
C LEU A 323 2.44 23.79 0.15
N ASN A 324 2.00 23.81 -1.12
CA ASN A 324 0.79 23.14 -1.57
C ASN A 324 0.83 21.63 -1.30
N ILE A 325 1.94 20.97 -1.61
CA ILE A 325 2.14 19.55 -1.30
C ILE A 325 2.12 19.31 0.21
N THR A 326 2.75 20.17 1.00
CA THR A 326 2.76 20.06 2.46
C THR A 326 1.34 20.14 3.04
N TRP A 327 0.53 21.08 2.58
CA TRP A 327 -0.86 21.22 3.01
C TRP A 327 -1.77 20.10 2.51
N LEU A 328 -1.65 19.70 1.25
CA LEU A 328 -2.43 18.60 0.69
C LEU A 328 -2.12 17.26 1.36
N ASN A 329 -0.86 17.01 1.71
CA ASN A 329 -0.46 15.84 2.50
C ASN A 329 -1.23 15.78 3.83
N ARG A 330 -1.36 16.92 4.53
CA ARG A 330 -2.14 17.01 5.78
C ARG A 330 -3.63 16.80 5.55
N ILE A 331 -4.21 17.42 4.52
CA ILE A 331 -5.64 17.31 4.21
C ILE A 331 -6.00 15.87 3.83
N LEU A 332 -5.20 15.22 2.99
CA LEU A 332 -5.43 13.83 2.58
C LEU A 332 -5.24 12.85 3.72
N PHE A 333 -4.23 13.07 4.57
CA PHE A 333 -4.09 12.31 5.81
C PHE A 333 -5.34 12.48 6.69
N LEU A 334 -5.84 13.71 6.83
CA LEU A 334 -7.03 13.98 7.61
C LEU A 334 -8.28 13.32 7.05
N LYS A 335 -8.39 13.21 5.72
CA LYS A 335 -9.50 12.52 5.08
C LYS A 335 -9.48 11.02 5.36
N LEU A 336 -8.30 10.40 5.38
CA LEU A 336 -8.12 9.01 5.81
C LEU A 336 -8.46 8.82 7.30
N LEU A 337 -7.99 9.73 8.16
CA LEU A 337 -8.31 9.72 9.59
C LEU A 337 -9.82 9.84 9.81
N GLU A 338 -10.47 10.80 9.16
CA GLU A 338 -11.92 11.00 9.24
C GLU A 338 -12.68 9.73 8.88
N ALA A 339 -12.35 9.11 7.73
CA ALA A 339 -12.98 7.88 7.29
C ALA A 339 -12.79 6.75 8.31
N GLN A 340 -11.59 6.61 8.87
CA GLN A 340 -11.29 5.63 9.90
C GLN A 340 -12.07 5.86 11.20
N LEU A 341 -12.18 7.12 11.66
CA LEU A 341 -12.97 7.45 12.83
C LEU A 341 -14.45 7.09 12.61
N ILE A 342 -15.01 7.43 11.45
CA ILE A 342 -16.38 7.03 11.09
C ILE A 342 -16.54 5.51 11.15
N THR A 343 -15.57 4.75 10.63
CA THR A 343 -15.58 3.28 10.70
C THR A 343 -15.54 2.76 12.14
N TYR A 344 -14.66 3.29 12.99
CA TYR A 344 -14.55 2.89 14.41
C TYR A 344 -15.84 3.14 15.19
N HIS A 345 -16.61 4.14 14.76
CA HIS A 345 -17.90 4.51 15.34
C HIS A 345 -19.11 4.03 14.51
N LYS A 346 -18.95 2.90 13.79
CA LYS A 346 -20.04 2.19 13.08
C LYS A 346 -20.81 3.07 12.08
N GLY A 347 -20.13 3.97 11.40
CA GLY A 347 -20.72 4.84 10.38
C GLY A 347 -21.28 6.17 10.90
N ASP A 348 -21.04 6.54 12.17
CA ASP A 348 -21.49 7.81 12.72
C ASP A 348 -20.83 9.01 12.00
N LYS A 349 -21.60 9.67 11.14
CA LYS A 349 -21.18 10.84 10.35
C LYS A 349 -20.83 12.06 11.19
N SER A 350 -21.17 12.10 12.48
CA SER A 350 -20.78 13.22 13.34
C SER A 350 -19.27 13.28 13.61
N PHE A 351 -18.54 12.18 13.34
CA PHE A 351 -17.07 12.15 13.31
C PHE A 351 -16.47 12.75 12.02
N ALA A 352 -17.30 13.11 11.03
CA ALA A 352 -16.85 13.90 9.89
C ALA A 352 -16.51 15.34 10.32
N PHE A 353 -15.38 15.85 9.85
CA PHE A 353 -14.88 17.18 10.17
C PHE A 353 -14.27 17.97 9.00
N LEU A 354 -13.92 17.34 7.86
CA LEU A 354 -13.46 18.03 6.65
C LEU A 354 -14.64 18.47 5.78
N SER A 355 -15.39 19.46 6.27
CA SER A 355 -16.51 20.05 5.53
C SER A 355 -16.67 21.52 5.84
N LEU A 356 -17.33 22.28 4.96
CA LEU A 356 -17.61 23.70 5.19
C LEU A 356 -18.49 23.97 6.42
N ASN A 357 -19.22 22.97 6.91
CA ASN A 357 -19.99 23.10 8.15
C ASN A 357 -19.07 23.27 9.37
N ARG A 358 -17.84 22.74 9.32
CA ARG A 358 -16.85 22.82 10.40
C ARG A 358 -15.66 23.73 10.09
N ILE A 359 -15.26 23.81 8.83
CA ILE A 359 -14.08 24.54 8.37
C ILE A 359 -14.54 25.52 7.29
N GLN A 360 -14.81 26.76 7.68
CA GLN A 360 -15.42 27.75 6.78
C GLN A 360 -14.41 28.45 5.89
N ASN A 361 -13.15 28.52 6.33
CA ASN A 361 -12.07 29.27 5.68
C ASN A 361 -10.69 28.63 5.96
N TYR A 362 -9.63 29.23 5.40
CA TYR A 362 -8.27 28.74 5.63
C TYR A 362 -7.76 28.95 7.06
N ASP A 363 -8.31 29.89 7.84
CA ASP A 363 -7.97 30.09 9.26
C ASP A 363 -8.45 28.91 10.12
N ASP A 364 -9.65 28.41 9.87
CA ASP A 364 -10.20 27.22 10.53
C ASP A 364 -9.36 25.99 10.19
N LEU A 365 -8.94 25.84 8.94
CA LEU A 365 -8.09 24.74 8.49
C LEU A 365 -6.70 24.80 9.13
N ASN A 366 -6.13 26.01 9.22
CA ASN A 366 -4.87 26.25 9.94
C ASN A 366 -5.01 25.90 11.44
N SER A 367 -6.14 26.26 12.05
CA SER A 367 -6.44 25.93 13.44
C SER A 367 -6.58 24.43 13.65
N LEU A 368 -7.22 23.71 12.72
CA LEU A 368 -7.28 22.24 12.73
C LEU A 368 -5.88 21.62 12.70
N PHE A 369 -4.96 22.13 11.87
CA PHE A 369 -3.58 21.62 11.84
C PHE A 369 -2.86 21.84 13.18
N PHE A 370 -2.77 23.08 13.64
CA PHE A 370 -1.80 23.45 14.67
C PHE A 370 -2.38 23.56 16.08
N GLN A 371 -3.69 23.77 16.21
CA GLN A 371 -4.39 23.94 17.48
C GLN A 371 -5.21 22.71 17.89
N VAL A 372 -5.51 21.79 16.98
CA VAL A 372 -6.25 20.54 17.25
C VAL A 372 -5.33 19.32 17.19
N LEU A 373 -4.76 19.02 16.03
CA LEU A 373 -4.05 17.75 15.80
C LEU A 373 -2.66 17.73 16.45
N ALA A 374 -2.04 18.90 16.54
CA ALA A 374 -0.76 19.12 17.19
C ALA A 374 -0.87 19.55 18.67
N ARG A 375 -2.06 19.47 19.28
CA ARG A 375 -2.28 19.88 20.67
C ARG A 375 -3.21 18.95 21.44
N GLN A 376 -2.82 18.59 22.67
CA GLN A 376 -3.62 17.73 23.53
C GLN A 376 -4.98 18.36 23.84
N GLN A 377 -6.03 17.54 23.97
CA GLN A 377 -7.41 18.02 24.16
C GLN A 377 -7.57 18.94 25.38
N THR A 378 -6.83 18.66 26.46
CA THR A 378 -6.82 19.44 27.71
C THR A 378 -6.20 20.81 27.59
N GLU A 379 -5.37 21.04 26.56
CA GLU A 379 -4.68 22.30 26.33
C GLU A 379 -5.34 23.17 25.26
N ARG A 380 -6.36 22.66 24.57
CA ARG A 380 -7.10 23.41 23.54
C ARG A 380 -7.87 24.57 24.18
N ASN A 381 -8.00 25.67 23.45
CA ASN A 381 -8.91 26.74 23.86
C ASN A 381 -10.38 26.28 23.71
N GLU A 382 -11.31 26.98 24.36
CA GLU A 382 -12.73 26.59 24.42
C GLU A 382 -13.39 26.56 23.02
N ASP A 383 -13.08 27.53 22.15
CA ASP A 383 -13.67 27.62 20.82
C ASP A 383 -13.29 26.42 19.95
N VAL A 384 -11.99 26.08 19.90
CA VAL A 384 -11.45 24.95 19.16
C VAL A 384 -11.95 23.62 19.74
N LYS A 385 -12.03 23.52 21.08
CA LYS A 385 -12.54 22.33 21.77
C LYS A 385 -13.99 22.06 21.39
N LYS A 386 -14.83 23.11 21.30
CA LYS A 386 -16.22 23.00 20.88
C LYS A 386 -16.37 22.63 19.39
N ALA A 387 -15.55 23.23 18.52
CA ALA A 387 -15.61 22.98 17.08
C ALA A 387 -15.14 21.56 16.69
N PHE A 388 -14.12 21.06 17.37
CA PHE A 388 -13.41 19.81 17.03
C PHE A 388 -13.33 18.82 18.20
N GLU A 389 -14.39 18.73 19.00
CA GLU A 389 -14.48 17.85 20.18
C GLU A 389 -14.12 16.39 19.87
N LYS A 390 -14.59 15.88 18.73
CA LYS A 390 -14.42 14.49 18.30
C LYS A 390 -13.10 14.23 17.56
N VAL A 391 -12.28 15.26 17.32
CA VAL A 391 -11.01 15.11 16.59
C VAL A 391 -9.88 14.81 17.57
N PRO A 392 -9.21 13.65 17.45
CA PRO A 392 -8.18 13.24 18.38
C PRO A 392 -6.91 14.09 18.24
N TYR A 393 -6.02 13.97 19.24
CA TYR A 393 -4.66 14.46 19.17
C TYR A 393 -3.75 13.34 18.63
N LEU A 394 -2.80 13.66 17.75
CA LEU A 394 -1.96 12.64 17.11
C LEU A 394 -0.46 12.73 17.47
N ASN A 395 -0.01 13.83 18.10
CA ASN A 395 1.40 14.08 18.44
C ASN A 395 2.40 13.88 17.28
N SER A 396 1.95 14.06 16.03
CA SER A 396 2.78 13.78 14.86
C SER A 396 3.50 15.03 14.38
N SER A 397 4.78 14.87 14.01
CA SER A 397 5.53 15.91 13.30
C SER A 397 4.87 16.34 11.97
N LEU A 398 3.91 15.55 11.44
CA LEU A 398 3.11 15.91 10.27
C LEU A 398 2.30 17.19 10.50
N PHE A 399 1.84 17.44 11.72
CA PHE A 399 0.99 18.58 12.08
C PHE A 399 1.74 19.67 12.85
N GLU A 400 3.06 19.57 12.94
CA GLU A 400 3.89 20.69 13.35
C GLU A 400 4.21 21.59 12.16
N PRO A 401 4.39 22.90 12.37
CA PRO A 401 4.82 23.80 11.32
C PRO A 401 6.11 23.31 10.66
N ALA A 402 6.09 23.17 9.33
CA ALA A 402 7.27 22.81 8.58
C ALA A 402 8.25 23.99 8.50
N GLU A 403 9.54 23.71 8.31
CA GLU A 403 10.57 24.76 8.13
C GLU A 403 10.21 25.75 7.03
N ILE A 404 9.65 25.26 5.92
CA ILE A 404 9.22 26.12 4.80
C ILE A 404 8.05 27.03 5.18
N GLU A 405 7.09 26.57 6.00
CA GLU A 405 5.96 27.41 6.45
C GLU A 405 6.45 28.52 7.37
N HIS A 406 7.37 28.20 8.29
CA HIS A 406 8.02 29.21 9.12
C HIS A 406 8.82 30.24 8.32
N ALA A 407 9.51 29.79 7.27
CA ALA A 407 10.29 30.66 6.40
C ALA A 407 9.44 31.47 5.41
N THR A 408 8.17 31.09 5.20
CA THR A 408 7.32 31.68 4.16
C THR A 408 5.93 32.03 4.66
N LEU A 409 4.93 31.19 4.39
CA LEU A 409 3.51 31.44 4.65
C LEU A 409 2.86 30.21 5.27
N PHE A 410 1.86 30.49 6.11
CA PHE A 410 0.93 29.48 6.60
C PHE A 410 -0.30 29.42 5.70
N ILE A 411 -1.05 28.31 5.76
CA ILE A 411 -2.24 28.13 4.92
C ILE A 411 -3.30 29.22 5.19
N SER A 412 -3.37 29.74 6.41
CA SER A 412 -4.24 30.87 6.79
C SER A 412 -3.98 32.16 6.01
N ASN A 413 -2.85 32.28 5.30
CA ASN A 413 -2.56 33.45 4.47
C ASN A 413 -3.23 33.40 3.09
N LEU A 414 -3.89 32.29 2.72
CA LEU A 414 -4.57 32.15 1.44
C LEU A 414 -5.91 32.92 1.43
N SER A 415 -6.29 33.42 0.26
CA SER A 415 -7.54 34.17 0.09
C SER A 415 -8.76 33.25 -0.01
N ASP A 416 -9.80 33.50 0.78
CA ASP A 416 -11.06 32.73 0.77
C ASP A 416 -12.07 33.21 -0.30
N ASP A 417 -11.87 34.39 -0.89
CA ASP A 417 -12.85 35.07 -1.75
C ASP A 417 -12.81 34.62 -3.23
N LYS A 418 -11.91 33.70 -3.59
CA LYS A 418 -11.70 33.28 -4.98
C LYS A 418 -12.42 31.99 -5.28
N THR A 419 -12.97 31.93 -6.49
CA THR A 419 -13.60 30.74 -7.07
C THR A 419 -12.75 30.14 -8.18
N ILE A 420 -12.94 28.85 -8.40
CA ILE A 420 -12.35 28.08 -9.49
C ILE A 420 -13.48 27.38 -10.27
N PRO A 421 -13.40 27.32 -11.62
CA PRO A 421 -14.37 26.57 -12.42
C PRO A 421 -14.30 25.07 -12.09
N ILE A 422 -15.45 24.41 -12.10
CA ILE A 422 -15.53 22.96 -11.90
C ILE A 422 -14.93 22.24 -13.12
N TYR A 423 -14.14 21.20 -12.86
CA TYR A 423 -13.47 20.40 -13.89
C TYR A 423 -14.49 19.74 -14.84
N SER A 424 -14.21 19.76 -16.15
CA SER A 424 -15.14 19.23 -17.17
C SER A 424 -15.45 17.73 -17.03
N SER A 425 -14.52 16.99 -16.44
CA SER A 425 -14.67 15.57 -16.14
C SER A 425 -14.87 15.29 -14.65
N THR A 426 -15.42 16.26 -13.92
CA THR A 426 -15.65 16.16 -12.48
C THR A 426 -16.41 14.90 -12.06
N VAL A 427 -16.03 14.34 -10.91
CA VAL A 427 -16.79 13.31 -10.20
C VAL A 427 -18.11 13.85 -9.61
N LEU A 428 -18.18 15.17 -9.37
CA LEU A 428 -19.31 15.81 -8.72
C LEU A 428 -20.57 15.75 -9.58
N LYS A 429 -21.67 15.38 -8.95
CA LYS A 429 -23.00 15.29 -9.58
C LYS A 429 -23.95 16.27 -8.91
N ASN A 430 -24.83 16.87 -9.69
CA ASN A 430 -25.97 17.62 -9.17
C ASN A 430 -27.07 16.70 -8.65
N GLU A 431 -28.11 17.27 -8.04
CA GLU A 431 -29.27 16.52 -7.49
C GLU A 431 -29.97 15.62 -8.52
N LYS A 432 -29.82 15.92 -9.82
CA LYS A 432 -30.38 15.12 -10.92
C LYS A 432 -29.41 14.04 -11.43
N GLY A 433 -28.29 13.82 -10.75
CA GLY A 433 -27.27 12.84 -11.11
C GLY A 433 -26.39 13.21 -12.31
N LYS A 434 -26.53 14.42 -12.87
CA LYS A 434 -25.69 14.92 -13.99
C LYS A 434 -24.43 15.58 -13.45
N LYS A 435 -23.34 15.58 -14.24
CA LYS A 435 -22.09 16.28 -13.89
C LYS A 435 -22.37 17.74 -13.50
N ARG A 436 -21.79 18.18 -12.38
CA ARG A 436 -21.92 19.56 -11.90
C ARG A 436 -21.13 20.51 -12.82
N THR A 437 -21.63 21.73 -12.98
CA THR A 437 -21.01 22.79 -13.78
C THR A 437 -21.12 24.11 -13.00
N GLY A 438 -20.22 25.05 -13.28
CA GLY A 438 -20.16 26.35 -12.59
C GLY A 438 -18.82 26.56 -11.92
N GLU A 439 -18.80 27.38 -10.87
CA GLU A 439 -17.61 27.68 -10.08
C GLU A 439 -17.91 27.44 -8.59
N LEU A 440 -16.87 27.11 -7.84
CA LEU A 440 -16.92 26.91 -6.38
C LEU A 440 -15.75 27.62 -5.74
N SER A 441 -15.86 27.96 -4.46
CA SER A 441 -14.67 28.33 -3.69
C SER A 441 -13.73 27.13 -3.61
N THR A 442 -12.42 27.39 -3.51
CA THR A 442 -11.42 26.33 -3.59
C THR A 442 -11.52 25.31 -2.45
N LEU A 443 -11.83 25.78 -1.22
CA LEU A 443 -12.05 24.89 -0.07
C LEU A 443 -13.32 24.05 -0.23
N GLU A 444 -14.42 24.68 -0.66
CA GLU A 444 -15.67 23.96 -0.96
C GLU A 444 -15.42 22.85 -1.98
N TYR A 445 -14.76 23.21 -3.09
CA TYR A 445 -14.49 22.27 -4.16
C TYR A 445 -13.60 21.12 -3.67
N LEU A 446 -12.54 21.41 -2.93
CA LEU A 446 -11.64 20.38 -2.42
C LEU A 446 -12.38 19.41 -1.48
N PHE A 447 -13.19 19.90 -0.54
CA PHE A 447 -13.92 19.01 0.37
C PHE A 447 -15.01 18.19 -0.33
N GLU A 448 -15.83 18.81 -1.19
CA GLU A 448 -16.83 18.05 -1.96
C GLU A 448 -16.17 17.01 -2.88
N PHE A 449 -15.05 17.38 -3.52
CA PHE A 449 -14.27 16.47 -4.35
C PHE A 449 -13.78 15.27 -3.55
N LEU A 450 -13.17 15.48 -2.38
CA LEU A 450 -12.71 14.39 -1.52
C LEU A 450 -13.87 13.54 -0.97
N ASP A 451 -15.01 14.16 -0.65
CA ASP A 451 -16.22 13.46 -0.19
C ASP A 451 -16.86 12.56 -1.25
N ALA A 452 -16.58 12.82 -2.53
CA ALA A 452 -17.07 12.01 -3.64
C ALA A 452 -16.32 10.67 -3.81
N TYR A 453 -15.23 10.46 -3.06
CA TYR A 453 -14.46 9.22 -3.03
C TYR A 453 -14.56 8.52 -1.67
N ASP A 454 -14.29 7.21 -1.65
CA ASP A 454 -14.23 6.41 -0.44
C ASP A 454 -12.77 6.35 0.06
N PHE A 455 -12.54 6.79 1.29
CA PHE A 455 -11.22 6.76 1.97
C PHE A 455 -11.21 5.76 3.13
N SER A 456 -12.27 4.97 3.31
CA SER A 456 -12.34 3.98 4.39
C SER A 456 -11.26 2.92 4.24
N SER A 457 -10.74 2.44 5.37
CA SER A 457 -9.77 1.35 5.37
C SER A 457 -10.38 0.10 4.75
N GLU A 458 -9.60 -0.60 3.93
CA GLU A 458 -9.97 -1.83 3.19
C GLU A 458 -10.23 -3.06 4.09
N GLY A 459 -10.64 -2.87 5.35
CA GLY A 459 -10.69 -3.92 6.36
C GLY A 459 -12.03 -4.64 6.49
N SER A 460 -13.14 -4.07 6.01
CA SER A 460 -14.48 -4.65 6.23
C SER A 460 -15.07 -5.32 4.99
N GLU A 461 -15.69 -6.48 5.19
CA GLU A 461 -16.55 -7.13 4.20
C GLU A 461 -17.94 -6.46 4.20
N ASP A 462 -17.98 -5.22 3.71
CA ASP A 462 -19.22 -4.45 3.60
C ASP A 462 -19.65 -4.25 2.16
N ILE A 463 -20.94 -4.02 1.97
CA ILE A 463 -21.52 -3.56 0.71
C ILE A 463 -21.37 -2.04 0.64
N GLN A 464 -20.84 -1.56 -0.48
CA GLN A 464 -20.76 -0.14 -0.75
C GLN A 464 -22.14 0.38 -1.17
N GLU A 465 -22.75 1.21 -0.32
CA GLU A 465 -24.05 1.83 -0.59
C GLU A 465 -23.96 2.98 -1.62
N ASP A 466 -22.90 3.78 -1.53
CA ASP A 466 -22.61 4.88 -2.45
C ASP A 466 -21.51 4.43 -3.41
N ASN A 467 -21.78 4.31 -4.73
CA ASN A 467 -20.80 3.90 -5.77
C ASN A 467 -19.61 4.88 -5.92
N LYS A 468 -18.79 5.02 -4.88
CA LYS A 468 -17.63 5.90 -4.78
C LYS A 468 -16.37 5.09 -5.06
N ALA A 469 -15.49 5.63 -5.89
CA ALA A 469 -14.20 5.00 -6.11
C ALA A 469 -13.36 5.05 -4.82
N LEU A 470 -12.68 3.96 -4.50
CA LEU A 470 -11.80 3.84 -3.34
C LEU A 470 -10.45 4.54 -3.62
N ILE A 471 -9.98 5.34 -2.66
CA ILE A 471 -8.66 5.98 -2.67
C ILE A 471 -7.87 5.51 -1.44
N ASN A 472 -6.97 4.55 -1.66
CA ASN A 472 -6.12 4.00 -0.61
C ASN A 472 -4.74 4.70 -0.52
N ALA A 473 -3.96 4.31 0.49
CA ALA A 473 -2.62 4.85 0.76
C ALA A 473 -1.67 4.73 -0.44
N SER A 474 -1.72 3.59 -1.14
CA SER A 474 -0.85 3.29 -2.27
C SER A 474 -1.15 4.18 -3.48
N VAL A 475 -2.43 4.42 -3.77
CA VAL A 475 -2.90 5.36 -4.80
C VAL A 475 -2.45 6.78 -4.50
N LEU A 476 -2.57 7.24 -3.25
CA LEU A 476 -2.10 8.57 -2.85
C LEU A 476 -0.60 8.75 -3.04
N GLY A 477 0.20 7.76 -2.64
CA GLY A 477 1.64 7.79 -2.85
C GLY A 477 1.99 7.90 -4.35
N LEU A 478 1.29 7.14 -5.21
CA LEU A 478 1.48 7.21 -6.66
C LEU A 478 1.09 8.57 -7.25
N ILE A 479 0.01 9.20 -6.75
CA ILE A 479 -0.42 10.54 -7.18
C ILE A 479 0.65 11.57 -6.84
N PHE A 480 1.13 11.59 -5.59
CA PHE A 480 2.13 12.56 -5.18
C PHE A 480 3.49 12.34 -5.84
N GLU A 481 3.87 11.09 -6.10
CA GLU A 481 5.03 10.80 -6.93
C GLU A 481 4.91 11.39 -8.33
N LYS A 482 3.73 11.33 -8.94
CA LYS A 482 3.51 11.92 -10.27
C LYS A 482 3.50 13.43 -10.26
N ILE A 483 3.04 14.05 -9.17
CA ILE A 483 3.11 15.49 -8.97
C ILE A 483 4.57 15.93 -8.77
N ASN A 484 5.39 15.11 -8.10
CA ASN A 484 6.80 15.39 -7.82
C ASN A 484 7.77 15.06 -8.96
N GLY A 485 7.58 13.92 -9.63
CA GLY A 485 8.31 13.57 -10.84
C GLY A 485 7.86 14.55 -11.91
N TYR A 486 8.72 15.23 -12.65
CA TYR A 486 9.48 14.62 -13.72
C TYR A 486 10.71 15.46 -14.11
N LYS A 487 11.19 16.36 -13.25
CA LYS A 487 12.45 17.08 -13.53
C LYS A 487 13.69 16.17 -13.39
N ASP A 488 13.67 15.13 -12.54
CA ASP A 488 14.89 14.39 -12.16
C ASP A 488 14.90 12.86 -12.39
N GLY A 489 13.90 12.28 -13.09
CA GLY A 489 13.94 10.86 -13.49
C GLY A 489 13.42 9.84 -12.44
N SER A 490 12.53 10.24 -11.55
CA SER A 490 11.82 9.35 -10.63
C SER A 490 10.88 8.39 -11.38
N PHE A 491 11.15 7.08 -11.34
CA PHE A 491 10.27 6.04 -11.87
C PHE A 491 9.64 5.23 -10.74
N PHE A 492 8.33 5.05 -10.81
CA PHE A 492 7.57 4.22 -9.86
C PHE A 492 7.96 2.75 -10.05
N THR A 493 8.29 2.07 -8.94
CA THR A 493 8.45 0.62 -8.93
C THR A 493 7.08 -0.01 -8.70
N PRO A 494 6.55 -0.82 -9.64
CA PRO A 494 5.27 -1.51 -9.46
C PRO A 494 5.22 -2.32 -8.15
N GLY A 495 4.09 -2.28 -7.44
CA GLY A 495 3.98 -2.93 -6.12
C GLY A 495 4.22 -4.43 -6.12
N PHE A 496 3.91 -5.14 -7.21
CA PHE A 496 4.24 -6.57 -7.30
C PHE A 496 5.77 -6.81 -7.29
N ILE A 497 6.57 -5.87 -7.80
CA ILE A 497 8.03 -5.96 -7.79
C ILE A 497 8.56 -5.69 -6.39
N THR A 498 8.11 -4.63 -5.72
CA THR A 498 8.54 -4.32 -4.35
C THR A 498 8.11 -5.40 -3.36
N MET A 499 6.90 -5.95 -3.51
CA MET A 499 6.42 -7.09 -2.72
C MET A 499 7.30 -8.32 -2.94
N TYR A 500 7.57 -8.70 -4.20
CA TYR A 500 8.45 -9.84 -4.51
C TYR A 500 9.87 -9.64 -3.95
N MET A 501 10.45 -8.46 -4.16
CA MET A 501 11.78 -8.12 -3.64
C MET A 501 11.81 -8.21 -2.12
N SER A 502 10.80 -7.66 -1.44
CA SER A 502 10.68 -7.67 0.03
C SER A 502 10.53 -9.09 0.56
N ASN A 503 9.67 -9.91 -0.05
CA ASN A 503 9.46 -11.30 0.35
C ASN A 503 10.76 -12.11 0.29
N GLU A 504 11.47 -12.06 -0.84
CA GLU A 504 12.70 -12.80 -1.06
C GLU A 504 13.86 -12.32 -0.17
N THR A 505 13.99 -11.00 0.02
CA THR A 505 15.11 -10.40 0.77
C THR A 505 14.92 -10.53 2.28
N ILE A 506 13.74 -10.19 2.80
CA ILE A 506 13.48 -10.15 4.24
C ILE A 506 13.54 -11.56 4.83
N ARG A 507 12.91 -12.55 4.18
CA ARG A 507 12.94 -13.94 4.68
C ARG A 507 14.35 -14.50 4.76
N LYS A 508 15.19 -14.26 3.74
CA LYS A 508 16.61 -14.67 3.75
C LYS A 508 17.40 -13.91 4.81
N ALA A 509 17.19 -12.61 4.95
CA ALA A 509 17.86 -11.79 5.95
C ALA A 509 17.52 -12.24 7.39
N VAL A 510 16.26 -12.60 7.65
CA VAL A 510 15.84 -13.18 8.94
C VAL A 510 16.59 -14.47 9.22
N VAL A 511 16.57 -15.44 8.29
CA VAL A 511 17.31 -16.72 8.43
C VAL A 511 18.80 -16.48 8.68
N GLN A 512 19.42 -15.61 7.89
CA GLN A 512 20.83 -15.25 8.07
C GLN A 512 21.10 -14.65 9.46
N LYS A 513 20.27 -13.71 9.92
CA LYS A 513 20.44 -13.04 11.21
C LYS A 513 20.34 -14.01 12.38
N PHE A 514 19.39 -14.95 12.33
CA PHE A 514 19.29 -16.02 13.33
C PHE A 514 20.51 -16.93 13.29
N ASN A 515 20.95 -17.38 12.12
CA ASN A 515 22.15 -18.22 12.01
C ASN A 515 23.41 -17.50 12.50
N GLU A 516 23.55 -16.19 12.27
CA GLU A 516 24.68 -15.39 12.76
C GLU A 516 24.72 -15.29 14.30
N ILE A 517 23.58 -15.02 14.93
CA ILE A 517 23.46 -14.80 16.39
C ILE A 517 23.42 -16.13 17.15
N LYS A 518 22.57 -17.06 16.70
CA LYS A 518 22.31 -18.34 17.37
C LYS A 518 23.26 -19.46 16.96
N LYS A 519 24.05 -19.26 15.91
CA LYS A 519 24.91 -20.30 15.29
C LYS A 519 24.10 -21.53 14.86
N TRP A 520 22.85 -21.30 14.44
CA TRP A 520 22.01 -22.32 13.83
C TRP A 520 22.40 -22.55 12.37
N ASN A 521 21.97 -23.69 11.81
CA ASN A 521 22.11 -24.05 10.40
C ASN A 521 20.73 -24.19 9.73
N CYS A 522 19.85 -23.21 9.95
CA CYS A 522 18.52 -23.19 9.36
C CYS A 522 18.60 -22.74 7.89
N LYS A 523 17.76 -23.33 7.03
CA LYS A 523 17.76 -23.06 5.58
C LYS A 523 16.63 -22.13 5.15
N ASP A 524 15.56 -22.11 5.92
CA ASP A 524 14.28 -21.47 5.61
C ASP A 524 13.56 -21.05 6.91
N ILE A 525 12.42 -20.40 6.75
CA ILE A 525 11.57 -19.92 7.86
C ILE A 525 11.00 -21.10 8.67
N ASP A 526 10.64 -22.21 8.01
CA ASP A 526 10.08 -23.39 8.69
C ASP A 526 11.09 -24.04 9.65
N SER A 527 12.34 -24.21 9.20
CA SER A 527 13.42 -24.72 10.06
C SER A 527 13.83 -23.74 11.17
N LEU A 528 13.53 -22.45 11.04
CA LEU A 528 13.64 -21.51 12.16
C LEU A 528 12.48 -21.70 13.15
N TYR A 529 11.25 -21.78 12.66
CA TYR A 529 10.05 -21.95 13.49
C TYR A 529 10.20 -23.12 14.47
N ASP A 530 10.66 -24.27 13.97
CA ASP A 530 10.85 -25.48 14.78
C ASP A 530 11.89 -25.33 15.91
N LYS A 531 12.76 -24.32 15.83
CA LYS A 531 13.84 -24.07 16.82
C LYS A 531 13.57 -22.91 17.77
N ILE A 532 12.57 -22.07 17.49
CA ILE A 532 12.28 -20.90 18.32
C ILE A 532 11.56 -21.35 19.60
N GLU A 533 12.28 -21.30 20.72
CA GLU A 533 11.71 -21.54 22.05
C GLU A 533 11.30 -20.24 22.74
N ASN A 534 12.13 -19.19 22.61
CA ASN A 534 11.92 -17.89 23.23
C ASN A 534 11.45 -16.86 22.20
N ARG A 535 10.17 -16.47 22.29
CA ARG A 535 9.53 -15.50 21.39
C ARG A 535 10.07 -14.08 21.55
N GLN A 536 10.37 -13.65 22.78
CA GLN A 536 10.88 -12.30 23.02
C GLN A 536 12.26 -12.15 22.38
N GLU A 537 13.14 -13.13 22.59
CA GLU A 537 14.47 -13.12 21.99
C GLU A 537 14.39 -13.18 20.45
N ALA A 538 13.46 -13.98 19.91
CA ALA A 538 13.22 -14.01 18.47
C ALA A 538 12.74 -12.65 17.92
N ASN A 539 11.86 -11.95 18.65
CA ASN A 539 11.47 -10.58 18.30
C ASN A 539 12.66 -9.63 18.34
N ASP A 540 13.49 -9.69 19.38
CA ASP A 540 14.67 -8.82 19.52
C ASP A 540 15.67 -9.04 18.35
N ILE A 541 15.86 -10.29 17.93
CA ILE A 541 16.69 -10.63 16.76
C ILE A 541 16.13 -9.98 15.49
N ILE A 542 14.83 -10.12 15.22
CA ILE A 542 14.21 -9.52 14.02
C ILE A 542 14.23 -7.99 14.10
N ASN A 543 13.93 -7.40 15.27
CA ASN A 543 13.96 -5.95 15.50
C ASN A 543 15.38 -5.35 15.39
N SER A 544 16.42 -6.20 15.37
CA SER A 544 17.80 -5.77 15.14
C SER A 544 18.17 -5.61 13.66
N LEU A 545 17.31 -6.05 12.73
CA LEU A 545 17.52 -5.87 11.30
C LEU A 545 17.59 -4.37 10.95
N LYS A 546 18.42 -4.04 9.96
CA LYS A 546 18.58 -2.67 9.45
C LYS A 546 18.41 -2.70 7.93
N ILE A 547 17.35 -2.07 7.45
CA ILE A 547 16.97 -1.99 6.03
C ILE A 547 17.13 -0.54 5.62
N CYS A 548 17.94 -0.30 4.60
CA CYS A 548 18.24 1.04 4.12
C CYS A 548 17.90 1.16 2.64
N ASP A 549 17.06 2.13 2.30
CA ASP A 549 16.78 2.52 0.92
C ASP A 549 17.47 3.87 0.60
N PRO A 550 18.59 3.87 -0.17
CA PRO A 550 19.37 5.08 -0.44
C PRO A 550 18.78 5.98 -1.54
N ALA A 551 17.65 5.61 -2.15
CA ALA A 551 16.92 6.40 -3.14
C ALA A 551 15.42 6.17 -2.94
N VAL A 552 14.97 6.45 -1.72
CA VAL A 552 13.71 5.94 -1.17
C VAL A 552 12.46 6.40 -1.93
N GLY A 553 12.53 7.50 -2.67
CA GLY A 553 11.39 8.06 -3.37
C GLY A 553 10.22 8.23 -2.42
N SER A 554 9.07 7.64 -2.76
CA SER A 554 7.84 7.68 -1.95
C SER A 554 7.78 6.66 -0.80
N GLY A 555 8.83 5.87 -0.58
CA GLY A 555 8.88 4.88 0.48
C GLY A 555 8.11 3.59 0.23
N HIS A 556 7.74 3.29 -1.02
CA HIS A 556 6.99 2.08 -1.35
C HIS A 556 7.72 0.80 -0.89
N PHE A 557 9.01 0.66 -1.19
CA PHE A 557 9.83 -0.48 -0.76
C PHE A 557 9.91 -0.63 0.76
N LEU A 558 9.97 0.48 1.51
CA LEU A 558 10.00 0.44 2.97
C LEU A 558 8.67 -0.05 3.57
N VAL A 559 7.53 0.32 2.97
CA VAL A 559 6.21 -0.20 3.38
C VAL A 559 6.05 -1.68 3.03
N SER A 560 6.47 -2.11 1.84
CA SER A 560 6.49 -3.53 1.48
C SER A 560 7.35 -4.35 2.46
N SER A 561 8.52 -3.82 2.83
CA SER A 561 9.43 -4.44 3.81
C SER A 561 8.81 -4.50 5.21
N LEU A 562 8.13 -3.43 5.64
CA LEU A 562 7.40 -3.38 6.92
C LEU A 562 6.35 -4.50 6.99
N ASN A 563 5.51 -4.61 5.96
CA ASN A 563 4.45 -5.60 5.88
C ASN A 563 5.00 -7.03 5.87
N GLU A 564 6.08 -7.28 5.12
CA GLU A 564 6.71 -8.60 5.08
C GLU A 564 7.34 -9.00 6.43
N ILE A 565 7.96 -8.07 7.18
CA ILE A 565 8.49 -8.38 8.52
C ILE A 565 7.36 -8.82 9.45
N ILE A 566 6.21 -8.13 9.42
CA ILE A 566 5.05 -8.51 10.23
C ILE A 566 4.52 -9.89 9.84
N ALA A 567 4.44 -10.20 8.54
CA ALA A 567 4.05 -11.52 8.05
C ALA A 567 5.02 -12.62 8.53
N VAL A 568 6.34 -12.40 8.44
CA VAL A 568 7.35 -13.34 8.95
C VAL A 568 7.24 -13.55 10.45
N LYS A 569 6.96 -12.49 11.24
CA LYS A 569 6.70 -12.63 12.68
C LYS A 569 5.45 -13.46 12.98
N ASN A 570 4.41 -13.38 12.13
CA ASN A 570 3.24 -14.24 12.24
C ASN A 570 3.56 -15.70 11.87
N ASP A 571 4.31 -15.94 10.80
CA ASP A 571 4.74 -17.28 10.36
C ASP A 571 5.53 -17.99 11.47
N LEU A 572 6.44 -17.27 12.12
CA LEU A 572 7.23 -17.79 13.24
C LEU A 572 6.44 -17.88 14.56
N LYS A 573 5.18 -17.45 14.60
CA LYS A 573 4.30 -17.41 15.79
C LYS A 573 4.93 -16.70 16.99
N ILE A 574 5.63 -15.59 16.72
CA ILE A 574 6.31 -14.78 17.73
C ILE A 574 5.63 -13.44 18.02
N LEU A 575 4.54 -13.08 17.34
CA LEU A 575 3.74 -11.90 17.70
C LEU A 575 3.20 -12.03 19.14
N GLN A 576 3.49 -11.04 19.98
CA GLN A 576 3.14 -11.00 21.40
C GLN A 576 2.48 -9.69 21.77
N ASP A 577 1.50 -9.75 22.69
CA ASP A 577 0.97 -8.52 23.29
C ASP A 577 2.00 -7.84 24.20
N ARG A 578 1.68 -6.64 24.70
CA ARG A 578 2.53 -5.87 25.63
C ARG A 578 2.95 -6.64 26.90
N ASN A 579 2.23 -7.71 27.27
CA ASN A 579 2.52 -8.55 28.44
C ASN A 579 3.28 -9.84 28.05
N GLY A 580 3.74 -9.96 26.80
CA GLY A 580 4.45 -11.14 26.30
C GLY A 580 3.54 -12.34 26.00
N ARG A 581 2.21 -12.17 26.00
CA ARG A 581 1.27 -13.27 25.77
C ARG A 581 0.96 -13.43 24.28
N ARG A 582 0.87 -14.69 23.83
CA ARG A 582 0.51 -15.05 22.45
C ARG A 582 -0.90 -14.55 22.09
N LEU A 583 -1.05 -13.99 20.90
CA LEU A 583 -2.35 -13.62 20.34
C LEU A 583 -3.18 -14.85 19.95
N LYS A 584 -4.51 -14.69 19.81
CA LYS A 584 -5.34 -15.67 19.10
C LYS A 584 -4.75 -15.94 17.72
N GLU A 585 -4.93 -17.15 17.19
CA GLU A 585 -4.39 -17.52 15.88
C GLU A 585 -5.11 -16.76 14.76
N TYR A 586 -4.43 -15.74 14.26
CA TYR A 586 -4.73 -15.07 13.00
C TYR A 586 -3.66 -15.42 11.98
N GLN A 587 -4.06 -15.48 10.71
CA GLN A 587 -3.15 -15.49 9.58
C GLN A 587 -2.88 -14.05 9.17
N VAL A 588 -1.61 -13.71 8.99
CA VAL A 588 -1.18 -12.38 8.56
C VAL A 588 -0.30 -12.55 7.34
N GLU A 589 -0.81 -12.10 6.19
CA GLU A 589 -0.19 -12.33 4.89
C GLU A 589 -0.12 -11.01 4.11
N VAL A 590 0.90 -10.86 3.26
CA VAL A 590 1.00 -9.74 2.33
C VAL A 590 0.37 -10.16 1.00
N VAL A 591 -0.68 -9.46 0.57
CA VAL A 591 -1.37 -9.72 -0.70
C VAL A 591 -1.59 -8.39 -1.41
N ASN A 592 -1.12 -8.29 -2.66
CA ASN A 592 -1.14 -7.04 -3.44
C ASN A 592 -0.53 -5.84 -2.70
N ASP A 593 0.64 -6.07 -2.08
CA ASP A 593 1.40 -5.07 -1.29
C ASP A 593 0.71 -4.56 -0.01
N ASP A 594 -0.46 -5.10 0.34
CA ASP A 594 -1.18 -4.79 1.57
C ASP A 594 -1.13 -5.94 2.58
N LEU A 595 -1.03 -5.58 3.86
CA LEU A 595 -1.12 -6.52 4.97
C LEU A 595 -2.59 -6.93 5.17
N ILE A 596 -2.87 -8.24 5.09
CA ILE A 596 -4.19 -8.81 5.33
C ILE A 596 -4.13 -9.70 6.56
N ILE A 597 -5.11 -9.50 7.45
CA ILE A 597 -5.25 -10.25 8.69
C ILE A 597 -6.59 -10.97 8.63
N THR A 598 -6.57 -12.30 8.70
CA THR A 598 -7.78 -13.12 8.72
C THR A 598 -7.77 -14.12 9.86
N ASP A 599 -8.94 -14.48 10.36
CA ASP A 599 -9.07 -15.56 11.36
C ASP A 599 -9.01 -16.96 10.71
N GLU A 600 -9.21 -17.99 11.54
CA GLU A 600 -9.21 -19.39 11.10
C GLU A 600 -10.33 -19.73 10.11
N ASP A 601 -11.43 -18.98 10.07
CA ASP A 601 -12.54 -19.17 9.12
C ASP A 601 -12.31 -18.37 7.82
N GLY A 602 -11.35 -17.45 7.83
CA GLY A 602 -10.98 -16.61 6.71
C GLY A 602 -11.68 -15.26 6.71
N GLU A 603 -12.35 -14.89 7.81
CA GLU A 603 -12.96 -13.58 8.03
C GLU A 603 -11.88 -12.51 8.16
N LEU A 604 -12.11 -11.33 7.59
CA LEU A 604 -11.23 -10.18 7.78
C LEU A 604 -11.26 -9.69 9.24
N PHE A 605 -10.10 -9.31 9.76
CA PHE A 605 -10.02 -8.67 11.07
C PHE A 605 -10.55 -7.23 11.01
N GLU A 606 -11.54 -6.95 11.84
CA GLU A 606 -12.07 -5.61 12.08
C GLU A 606 -11.78 -5.15 13.50
N TYR A 607 -11.34 -3.89 13.63
CA TYR A 607 -11.11 -3.29 14.93
C TYR A 607 -12.43 -2.88 15.60
N ASN A 608 -12.61 -3.33 16.85
CA ASN A 608 -13.72 -2.95 17.70
C ASN A 608 -13.20 -2.61 19.10
N SER A 609 -13.24 -1.32 19.45
CA SER A 609 -12.77 -0.79 20.74
C SER A 609 -13.48 -1.39 21.95
N ASN A 610 -14.71 -1.90 21.79
CA ASN A 610 -15.46 -2.55 22.88
C ASN A 610 -15.07 -4.02 23.08
N ASN A 611 -14.28 -4.61 22.17
CA ASN A 611 -13.84 -6.00 22.26
C ASN A 611 -12.38 -6.07 22.71
N LYS A 612 -12.13 -6.67 23.87
CA LYS A 612 -10.79 -6.76 24.48
C LYS A 612 -9.76 -7.49 23.61
N GLU A 613 -10.16 -8.54 22.88
CA GLU A 613 -9.22 -9.28 22.04
C GLU A 613 -8.95 -8.52 20.74
N SER A 614 -9.97 -7.88 20.14
CA SER A 614 -9.78 -6.99 18.98
C SER A 614 -8.85 -5.83 19.32
N GLN A 615 -9.05 -5.20 20.48
CA GLN A 615 -8.15 -4.18 21.03
C GLN A 615 -6.72 -4.68 21.15
N ARG A 616 -6.53 -5.84 21.77
CA ARG A 616 -5.20 -6.43 22.00
C ARG A 616 -4.45 -6.73 20.69
N ILE A 617 -5.14 -7.22 19.67
CA ILE A 617 -4.56 -7.48 18.34
C ILE A 617 -4.18 -6.17 17.66
N GLN A 618 -5.09 -5.19 17.67
CA GLN A 618 -4.86 -3.88 17.08
C GLN A 618 -3.65 -3.17 17.73
N GLU A 619 -3.58 -3.17 19.06
CA GLU A 619 -2.42 -2.65 19.82
C GLU A 619 -1.13 -3.35 19.43
N THR A 620 -1.15 -4.69 19.35
CA THR A 620 0.05 -5.46 19.02
C THR A 620 0.56 -5.11 17.62
N LEU A 621 -0.33 -5.06 16.63
CA LEU A 621 0.03 -4.70 15.25
C LEU A 621 0.57 -3.27 15.17
N PHE A 622 -0.03 -2.33 15.89
CA PHE A 622 0.46 -0.95 15.96
C PHE A 622 1.88 -0.89 16.53
N HIS A 623 2.13 -1.54 17.67
CA HIS A 623 3.46 -1.50 18.31
C HIS A 623 4.53 -2.23 17.52
N GLU A 624 4.19 -3.35 16.89
CA GLU A 624 5.12 -4.05 16.03
C GLU A 624 5.50 -3.20 14.82
N LYS A 625 4.51 -2.57 14.17
CA LYS A 625 4.77 -1.63 13.08
C LYS A 625 5.61 -0.43 13.54
N GLN A 626 5.24 0.17 14.67
CA GLN A 626 5.99 1.28 15.27
C GLN A 626 7.45 0.88 15.53
N THR A 627 7.67 -0.26 16.17
CA THR A 627 9.02 -0.77 16.49
C THR A 627 9.85 -0.97 15.24
N ILE A 628 9.26 -1.52 14.17
CA ILE A 628 9.96 -1.74 12.89
C ILE A 628 10.28 -0.40 12.22
N ILE A 629 9.32 0.52 12.14
CA ILE A 629 9.52 1.84 11.54
C ILE A 629 10.62 2.63 12.27
N GLU A 630 10.60 2.61 13.60
CA GLU A 630 11.57 3.34 14.42
C GLU A 630 12.95 2.71 14.42
N ASN A 631 13.05 1.38 14.36
CA ASN A 631 14.35 0.72 14.59
C ASN A 631 14.94 0.06 13.35
N CYS A 632 14.12 -0.38 12.39
CA CYS A 632 14.57 -1.22 11.29
C CYS A 632 14.66 -0.48 9.96
N LEU A 633 13.80 0.51 9.71
CA LEU A 633 13.67 1.14 8.39
C LEU A 633 14.42 2.47 8.32
N PHE A 634 15.24 2.64 7.28
CA PHE A 634 16.03 3.83 7.00
C PHE A 634 15.88 4.21 5.52
N GLY A 635 15.83 5.51 5.23
CA GLY A 635 15.63 6.00 3.87
C GLY A 635 16.34 7.33 3.59
N VAL A 636 16.88 7.48 2.39
CA VAL A 636 17.49 8.73 1.91
C VAL A 636 16.97 9.05 0.52
N ASP A 637 16.61 10.31 0.27
CA ASP A 637 16.31 10.82 -1.08
C ASP A 637 16.86 12.24 -1.24
N ILE A 638 17.26 12.59 -2.46
CA ILE A 638 17.76 13.93 -2.76
C ILE A 638 16.62 14.97 -2.82
N ASN A 639 15.41 14.54 -3.16
CA ASN A 639 14.24 15.40 -3.26
C ASN A 639 13.52 15.48 -1.89
N PRO A 640 13.41 16.67 -1.27
CA PRO A 640 12.73 16.83 0.01
C PRO A 640 11.24 16.45 -0.07
N ASN A 641 10.58 16.61 -1.21
CA ASN A 641 9.18 16.22 -1.36
C ASN A 641 9.00 14.69 -1.39
N SER A 642 9.94 13.95 -1.98
CA SER A 642 9.96 12.47 -1.90
C SER A 642 10.03 12.01 -0.45
N VAL A 643 10.94 12.61 0.34
CA VAL A 643 11.08 12.33 1.78
C VAL A 643 9.77 12.58 2.54
N LYS A 644 9.08 13.70 2.25
CA LYS A 644 7.77 14.01 2.87
C LYS A 644 6.71 12.97 2.53
N ILE A 645 6.65 12.50 1.28
CA ILE A 645 5.72 11.44 0.86
C ILE A 645 6.06 10.11 1.54
N CYS A 646 7.34 9.73 1.60
CA CYS A 646 7.78 8.52 2.28
C CYS A 646 7.33 8.52 3.76
N ARG A 647 7.50 9.65 4.44
CA ARG A 647 7.01 9.81 5.82
C ARG A 647 5.49 9.69 5.89
N LEU A 648 4.75 10.39 5.02
CA LEU A 648 3.29 10.27 4.93
C LEU A 648 2.84 8.82 4.74
N ARG A 649 3.46 8.08 3.82
CA ARG A 649 3.12 6.68 3.53
C ARG A 649 3.31 5.78 4.75
N LEU A 650 4.42 5.95 5.49
CA LEU A 650 4.66 5.21 6.74
C LEU A 650 3.65 5.58 7.84
N TRP A 651 3.29 6.86 7.98
CA TRP A 651 2.24 7.27 8.91
C TRP A 651 0.87 6.71 8.54
N ILE A 652 0.50 6.67 7.26
CA ILE A 652 -0.76 6.08 6.82
C ILE A 652 -0.76 4.57 7.13
N GLU A 653 0.35 3.87 6.90
CA GLU A 653 0.44 2.44 7.20
C GLU A 653 0.32 2.13 8.71
N LEU A 654 0.80 3.04 9.56
CA LEU A 654 0.63 2.95 11.01
C LEU A 654 -0.79 3.35 11.43
N LEU A 655 -1.37 4.37 10.81
CA LEU A 655 -2.74 4.85 11.04
C LEU A 655 -3.75 3.72 10.86
N LYS A 656 -3.58 2.83 9.86
CA LYS A 656 -4.41 1.62 9.67
C LYS A 656 -4.59 0.78 10.94
N ASN A 657 -3.62 0.79 11.85
CA ASN A 657 -3.66 0.08 13.13
C ASN A 657 -3.78 0.97 14.37
N ALA A 658 -4.05 2.27 14.23
CA ALA A 658 -4.31 3.14 15.37
C ALA A 658 -5.52 2.65 16.19
N TYR A 659 -5.49 2.85 17.51
CA TYR A 659 -6.51 2.35 18.43
C TYR A 659 -6.84 3.41 19.48
N TYR A 660 -8.01 3.27 20.10
CA TYR A 660 -8.41 4.10 21.22
C TYR A 660 -7.79 3.58 22.52
N LYS A 661 -7.11 4.46 23.28
CA LYS A 661 -6.64 4.17 24.64
C LYS A 661 -7.79 4.25 25.65
N ASN A 662 -8.71 5.17 25.39
CA ASN A 662 -9.94 5.44 26.14
C ASN A 662 -11.00 5.98 25.16
N GLU A 663 -12.15 6.43 25.65
CA GLU A 663 -13.28 6.84 24.80
C GLU A 663 -12.98 8.00 23.83
N THR A 664 -11.97 8.85 24.11
CA THR A 664 -11.70 10.07 23.34
C THR A 664 -10.28 10.15 22.78
N GLU A 665 -9.34 9.36 23.30
CA GLU A 665 -7.93 9.43 22.97
C GLU A 665 -7.51 8.30 22.04
N LEU A 666 -7.14 8.66 20.81
CA LEU A 666 -6.49 7.77 19.86
C LEU A 666 -4.98 7.70 20.16
N GLU A 667 -4.37 6.53 19.95
CA GLU A 667 -2.92 6.37 20.06
C GLU A 667 -2.18 7.34 19.16
N THR A 668 -1.10 7.91 19.70
CA THR A 668 -0.33 8.93 19.01
C THR A 668 0.66 8.31 18.02
N LEU A 669 0.95 9.03 16.95
CA LEU A 669 1.90 8.57 15.93
C LEU A 669 3.31 9.01 16.31
N PRO A 670 4.33 8.15 16.12
CA PRO A 670 5.70 8.47 16.45
C PRO A 670 6.30 9.48 15.47
N ASN A 671 7.40 10.09 15.91
CA ASN A 671 8.23 10.97 15.10
C ASN A 671 9.20 10.15 14.21
N ILE A 672 8.76 9.85 12.98
CA ILE A 672 9.48 9.00 12.01
C ILE A 672 10.55 9.75 11.18
N ASP A 673 10.63 11.06 11.34
CA ASP A 673 11.47 11.99 10.59
C ASP A 673 12.97 11.80 10.84
N ILE A 674 13.38 11.06 11.89
CA ILE A 674 14.78 10.74 12.17
C ILE A 674 15.37 9.73 11.20
N ASN A 675 14.61 8.73 10.75
CA ASN A 675 15.16 7.64 9.94
C ASN A 675 15.10 7.91 8.43
N ILE A 676 14.18 8.79 8.00
CA ILE A 676 14.00 9.17 6.60
C ILE A 676 14.55 10.58 6.41
N LYS A 677 15.62 10.74 5.62
CA LYS A 677 16.35 12.01 5.49
C LYS A 677 16.49 12.48 4.06
N CYS A 678 16.51 13.80 3.89
CA CYS A 678 16.90 14.43 2.63
C CYS A 678 18.43 14.43 2.53
N GLY A 679 18.97 13.97 1.41
CA GLY A 679 20.41 13.93 1.18
C GLY A 679 20.78 13.26 -0.14
N ASN A 680 21.99 13.52 -0.62
CA ASN A 680 22.54 12.85 -1.78
C ASN A 680 23.28 11.58 -1.34
N SER A 681 22.74 10.40 -1.63
CA SER A 681 23.31 9.11 -1.25
C SER A 681 24.62 8.75 -1.98
N LEU A 682 24.96 9.47 -3.06
CA LEU A 682 26.24 9.31 -3.75
C LEU A 682 27.39 10.06 -3.04
N ILE A 683 27.07 11.06 -2.21
CA ILE A 683 28.06 11.85 -1.49
C ILE A 683 28.27 11.21 -0.12
N SER A 684 29.27 10.35 -0.01
CA SER A 684 29.70 9.86 1.28
C SER A 684 30.81 10.74 1.85
N ARG A 685 30.54 11.35 3.01
CA ARG A 685 31.57 12.09 3.75
C ARG A 685 32.57 11.14 4.43
N PHE A 686 32.20 9.87 4.64
CA PHE A 686 33.00 8.86 5.34
C PHE A 686 32.84 7.48 4.69
N GLU A 687 33.83 6.59 4.83
CA GLU A 687 33.64 5.17 4.47
C GLU A 687 32.60 4.51 5.39
N ILE A 688 31.89 3.48 4.90
CA ILE A 688 30.82 2.80 5.65
C ILE A 688 31.38 2.08 6.90
N ASP A 689 32.63 1.63 6.86
CA ASP A 689 33.33 0.94 7.94
C ASP A 689 34.18 1.88 8.82
N ALA A 690 34.06 3.19 8.63
CA ALA A 690 34.83 4.17 9.39
C ALA A 690 34.50 4.09 10.90
N ASP A 691 35.54 3.85 11.70
CA ASP A 691 35.43 3.80 13.16
C ASP A 691 35.18 5.21 13.74
N LEU A 692 33.89 5.54 13.89
CA LEU A 692 33.40 6.77 14.53
C LEU A 692 33.95 6.92 15.96
N GLY A 693 34.23 5.81 16.67
CA GLY A 693 34.77 5.85 18.03
C GLY A 693 36.13 6.54 18.11
N LYS A 694 36.99 6.37 17.10
CA LYS A 694 38.29 7.07 17.03
C LYS A 694 38.13 8.55 16.70
N ALA A 695 37.19 8.90 15.83
CA ALA A 695 36.94 10.29 15.44
C ALA A 695 36.34 11.11 16.61
N LEU A 696 35.60 10.45 17.50
CA LEU A 696 34.83 11.04 18.60
C LEU A 696 35.53 10.98 19.97
N LYS A 697 36.77 10.48 20.06
CA LYS A 697 37.52 10.40 21.34
C LYS A 697 37.69 11.74 22.07
N LYS A 698 37.55 12.86 21.35
CA LYS A 698 37.67 14.22 21.89
C LYS A 698 36.31 14.93 22.03
N SER A 699 35.22 14.24 21.71
CA SER A 699 33.88 14.80 21.79
C SER A 699 33.35 14.76 23.20
N LYS A 700 32.55 15.77 23.53
CA LYS A 700 31.71 15.75 24.74
C LYS A 700 30.56 14.74 24.62
N TRP A 701 30.26 14.28 23.39
CA TRP A 701 29.15 13.38 23.10
C TRP A 701 29.60 11.98 22.68
N THR A 702 28.83 10.97 23.07
CA THR A 702 29.00 9.58 22.64
C THR A 702 27.90 9.15 21.67
N ILE A 703 28.12 8.08 20.91
CA ILE A 703 27.06 7.48 20.08
C ILE A 703 25.86 7.06 20.93
N ASP A 704 26.09 6.61 22.16
CA ASP A 704 25.00 6.24 23.07
C ASP A 704 24.22 7.45 23.56
N SER A 705 24.88 8.61 23.81
CA SER A 705 24.17 9.86 24.09
C SER A 705 23.31 10.32 22.93
N TYR A 706 23.77 10.13 21.68
CA TYR A 706 22.97 10.40 20.49
C TYR A 706 21.75 9.47 20.42
N ARG A 707 21.93 8.15 20.63
CA ARG A 707 20.83 7.18 20.65
C ARG A 707 19.79 7.52 21.72
N LEU A 708 20.23 7.85 22.94
CA LEU A 708 19.33 8.27 24.02
C LEU A 708 18.55 9.55 23.70
N ALA A 709 19.20 10.53 23.05
CA ALA A 709 18.52 11.75 22.61
C ALA A 709 17.48 11.46 21.51
N VAL A 710 17.82 10.58 20.56
CA VAL A 710 16.90 10.11 19.50
C VAL A 710 15.71 9.35 20.10
N ASP A 711 15.95 8.43 21.02
CA ASP A 711 14.89 7.66 21.68
C ASP A 711 13.98 8.57 22.52
N SER A 712 14.55 9.58 23.18
CA SER A 712 13.79 10.59 23.93
C SER A 712 12.94 11.48 23.00
N TYR A 713 13.45 11.82 21.82
CA TYR A 713 12.70 12.57 20.81
C TYR A 713 11.52 11.77 20.22
N ARG A 714 11.74 10.49 19.92
CA ARG A 714 10.69 9.60 19.37
C ARG A 714 9.51 9.46 20.31
N ASN A 715 9.78 9.44 21.62
CA ASN A 715 8.78 9.26 22.67
C ASN A 715 8.31 10.57 23.33
N ALA A 716 8.74 11.73 22.82
CA ALA A 716 8.42 13.02 23.40
C ALA A 716 6.89 13.27 23.40
N GLN A 717 6.34 13.66 24.55
CA GLN A 717 4.89 13.88 24.73
C GLN A 717 4.50 15.36 24.67
N THR A 718 5.48 16.27 24.72
CA THR A 718 5.27 17.71 24.66
C THR A 718 6.17 18.37 23.61
N LYS A 719 5.72 19.51 23.08
CA LYS A 719 6.47 20.29 22.08
C LYS A 719 7.80 20.79 22.64
N GLU A 720 7.82 21.19 23.90
CA GLU A 720 9.03 21.69 24.57
C GLU A 720 10.08 20.59 24.71
N GLN A 721 9.66 19.38 25.11
CA GLN A 721 10.55 18.22 25.19
C GLN A 721 11.09 17.89 23.80
N LYS A 722 10.23 17.89 22.79
CA LYS A 722 10.61 17.59 21.41
C LYS A 722 11.64 18.60 20.89
N HIS A 723 11.37 19.89 20.95
CA HIS A 723 12.31 20.94 20.52
C HIS A 723 13.63 20.91 21.30
N ALA A 724 13.58 20.64 22.62
CA ALA A 724 14.80 20.48 23.40
C ALA A 724 15.66 19.31 22.89
N MET A 725 15.03 18.17 22.56
CA MET A 725 15.72 17.01 22.01
C MET A 725 16.18 17.23 20.57
N GLU A 726 15.41 17.92 19.71
CA GLU A 726 15.85 18.31 18.36
C GLU A 726 17.09 19.18 18.40
N LYS A 727 17.09 20.20 19.26
CA LYS A 727 18.23 21.07 19.46
C LYS A 727 19.43 20.29 19.94
N LEU A 728 19.25 19.41 20.93
CA LEU A 728 20.31 18.52 21.42
C LEU A 728 20.86 17.61 20.30
N ILE A 729 19.98 16.99 19.51
CA ILE A 729 20.36 16.14 18.37
C ILE A 729 21.15 16.95 17.33
N ASN A 730 20.73 18.16 17.03
CA ASN A 730 21.40 19.04 16.07
C ASN A 730 22.76 19.53 16.60
N ASP A 731 22.86 19.85 17.88
CA ASP A 731 24.12 20.20 18.54
C ASP A 731 25.09 19.01 18.50
N ILE A 732 24.63 17.80 18.85
CA ILE A 732 25.42 16.57 18.75
C ILE A 732 25.89 16.34 17.32
N LYS A 733 25.00 16.46 16.32
CA LYS A 733 25.35 16.29 14.90
C LYS A 733 26.34 17.34 14.42
N SER A 734 26.20 18.60 14.85
CA SER A 734 27.10 19.69 14.49
C SER A 734 28.49 19.47 15.09
N ASP A 735 28.56 19.04 16.35
CA ASP A 735 29.80 18.69 17.04
C ASP A 735 30.47 17.49 16.35
N PHE A 736 29.70 16.44 16.03
CA PHE A 736 30.20 15.31 15.24
C PHE A 736 30.71 15.74 13.87
N LYS A 737 29.94 16.52 13.10
CA LYS A 737 30.36 17.01 11.78
C LYS A 737 31.65 17.82 11.89
N SER A 738 31.77 18.66 12.90
CA SER A 738 32.95 19.47 13.17
C SER A 738 34.16 18.61 13.50
N GLU A 739 34.06 17.70 14.48
CA GLU A 739 35.17 16.84 14.89
C GLU A 739 35.63 15.88 13.80
N ILE A 740 34.68 15.30 13.07
CA ILE A 740 35.02 14.39 12.00
C ILE A 740 35.63 15.18 10.82
N SER A 741 35.11 16.36 10.48
CA SER A 741 35.73 17.23 9.46
C SER A 741 37.15 17.69 9.84
N LEU A 742 37.40 17.98 11.13
CA LEU A 742 38.75 18.27 11.64
C LEU A 742 39.71 17.08 11.48
N ASN A 743 39.16 15.87 11.50
CA ASN A 743 39.92 14.63 11.39
C ASN A 743 40.13 14.12 9.96
N ASP A 744 39.38 14.64 8.99
CA ASP A 744 39.46 14.29 7.58
C ASP A 744 40.90 14.48 7.01
N PRO A 745 41.48 13.47 6.34
CA PRO A 745 42.80 13.56 5.72
C PRO A 745 42.96 14.72 4.73
N LYS A 746 41.93 15.02 3.93
CA LYS A 746 41.91 16.14 2.97
C LYS A 746 41.94 17.48 3.71
N VAL A 747 41.11 17.66 4.74
CA VAL A 747 41.09 18.89 5.56
C VAL A 747 42.42 19.08 6.32
N LYS A 748 43.02 18.01 6.86
CA LYS A 748 44.35 18.05 7.48
C LYS A 748 45.43 18.43 6.48
N ARG A 749 45.34 17.93 5.24
CA ARG A 749 46.26 18.28 4.16
C ARG A 749 46.09 19.74 3.73
N LEU A 750 44.86 20.24 3.61
CA LEU A 750 44.57 21.65 3.35
C LEU A 750 45.21 22.53 4.43
N ARG A 751 44.96 22.25 5.71
CA ARG A 751 45.57 22.99 6.84
C ARG A 751 47.10 22.99 6.81
N LYS A 752 47.73 21.87 6.46
CA LYS A 752 49.19 21.78 6.29
C LYS A 752 49.69 22.63 5.11
N LEU A 753 48.95 22.67 4.01
CA LEU A 753 49.27 23.51 2.84
C LEU A 753 49.09 24.99 3.18
N SER A 754 47.95 25.39 3.75
CA SER A 754 47.68 26.76 4.20
C SER A 754 48.71 27.23 5.23
N GLY A 755 49.08 26.37 6.19
CA GLY A 755 50.14 26.67 7.17
C GLY A 755 51.52 26.83 6.53
N LYS A 756 51.86 26.03 5.51
CA LYS A 756 53.08 26.21 4.71
C LYS A 756 53.07 27.52 3.93
N ILE A 757 51.95 27.86 3.28
CA ILE A 757 51.78 29.12 2.55
C ILE A 757 51.97 30.30 3.53
N PHE A 758 51.24 30.29 4.65
CA PHE A 758 51.35 31.31 5.70
C PHE A 758 52.77 31.44 6.24
N SER A 759 53.45 30.32 6.53
CA SER A 759 54.85 30.35 6.99
C SER A 759 55.81 30.91 5.93
N MET A 760 55.53 30.68 4.64
CA MET A 760 56.35 31.19 3.56
C MET A 760 56.11 32.69 3.34
N THR A 761 54.87 33.17 3.46
CA THR A 761 54.50 34.59 3.24
C THR A 761 54.79 35.49 4.43
N ASN A 762 54.67 34.99 5.67
CA ASN A 762 54.86 35.77 6.90
C ASN A 762 56.22 35.54 7.59
N GLN A 763 57.13 34.78 6.98
CA GLN A 763 58.50 34.70 7.47
C GLN A 763 59.21 36.05 7.30
N THR A 764 59.52 36.72 8.42
CA THR A 764 60.41 37.87 8.44
C THR A 764 61.83 37.39 8.12
N ARG A 765 62.35 37.73 6.93
CA ARG A 765 63.68 37.31 6.49
C ARG A 765 64.69 38.40 6.80
N MET A 766 65.81 38.03 7.43
CA MET A 766 66.91 38.97 7.74
C MET A 766 67.71 39.42 6.51
N PHE A 767 67.54 38.76 5.34
CA PHE A 767 68.24 39.08 4.09
C PHE A 767 67.32 38.98 2.87
N GLU A 768 67.56 39.81 1.85
CA GLU A 768 66.83 39.76 0.58
C GLU A 768 67.23 38.55 -0.29
N LEU A 769 66.24 37.92 -0.93
CA LEU A 769 66.46 36.82 -1.87
C LEU A 769 67.13 37.28 -3.17
N SER A 770 68.07 36.49 -3.68
CA SER A 770 68.64 36.70 -5.03
C SER A 770 67.59 36.49 -6.13
N LYS A 771 67.84 37.01 -7.35
CA LYS A 771 66.92 36.86 -8.50
C LYS A 771 66.54 35.40 -8.79
N LYS A 772 67.49 34.46 -8.72
CA LYS A 772 67.23 33.02 -8.94
C LYS A 772 66.35 32.44 -7.82
N GLU A 773 66.58 32.84 -6.58
CA GLU A 773 65.82 32.37 -5.43
C GLU A 773 64.39 32.94 -5.39
N LYS A 774 64.19 34.20 -5.80
CA LYS A 774 62.84 34.80 -5.95
C LYS A 774 61.99 34.03 -6.97
N VAL A 775 62.57 33.66 -8.11
CA VAL A 775 61.86 32.87 -9.14
C VAL A 775 61.48 31.48 -8.61
N LEU A 776 62.41 30.80 -7.94
CA LEU A 776 62.14 29.48 -7.36
C LEU A 776 61.08 29.54 -6.24
N TRP A 777 61.14 30.57 -5.41
CA TRP A 777 60.21 30.81 -4.31
C TRP A 777 58.80 31.11 -4.83
N ASN A 778 58.66 32.00 -5.82
CA ASN A 778 57.37 32.30 -6.46
C ASN A 778 56.77 31.06 -7.14
N LYS A 779 57.59 30.24 -7.82
CA LYS A 779 57.12 28.99 -8.45
C LYS A 779 56.60 27.99 -7.41
N LYS A 780 57.28 27.89 -6.27
CA LYS A 780 56.87 27.01 -5.16
C LYS A 780 55.61 27.52 -4.46
N LEU A 781 55.49 28.83 -4.24
CA LEU A 781 54.29 29.45 -3.68
C LEU A 781 53.09 29.23 -4.60
N LYS A 782 53.23 29.52 -5.90
CA LYS A 782 52.17 29.29 -6.90
C LYS A 782 51.69 27.83 -6.88
N LYS A 783 52.60 26.86 -6.91
CA LYS A 783 52.24 25.44 -6.85
C LYS A 783 51.47 25.08 -5.57
N LEU A 784 51.90 25.57 -4.41
CA LEU A 784 51.21 25.32 -3.15
C LEU A 784 49.83 25.97 -3.11
N THR A 785 49.68 27.17 -3.68
CA THR A 785 48.39 27.87 -3.82
C THR A 785 47.45 27.12 -4.77
N ASP A 786 47.92 26.69 -5.93
CA ASP A 786 47.13 25.92 -6.91
C ASP A 786 46.68 24.57 -6.30
N ASP A 787 47.59 23.86 -5.62
CA ASP A 787 47.29 22.61 -4.90
C ASP A 787 46.28 22.85 -3.75
N SER A 788 46.37 23.98 -3.05
CA SER A 788 45.43 24.37 -1.98
C SER A 788 44.05 24.67 -2.54
N GLN A 789 43.95 25.47 -3.60
CA GLN A 789 42.69 25.80 -4.27
C GLN A 789 41.99 24.56 -4.81
N LYS A 790 42.73 23.67 -5.46
CA LYS A 790 42.16 22.41 -5.96
C LYS A 790 41.60 21.56 -4.82
N LEU A 791 42.34 21.43 -3.72
CA LEU A 791 41.88 20.66 -2.56
C LEU A 791 40.69 21.34 -1.85
N GLU A 792 40.63 22.67 -1.87
CA GLU A 792 39.52 23.47 -1.35
C GLU A 792 38.26 23.25 -2.19
N THR A 793 38.36 23.30 -3.52
CA THR A 793 37.27 22.94 -4.44
C THR A 793 36.77 21.51 -4.22
N GLU A 794 37.68 20.53 -4.12
CA GLU A 794 37.30 19.14 -3.84
C GLU A 794 36.61 18.95 -2.47
N ILE A 795 36.92 19.79 -1.47
CA ILE A 795 36.27 19.76 -0.15
C ILE A 795 34.90 20.47 -0.22
N GLU A 796 34.80 21.56 -0.98
CA GLU A 796 33.55 22.30 -1.23
C GLU A 796 32.52 21.41 -1.94
N GLU A 797 32.93 20.62 -2.92
CA GLU A 797 32.06 19.69 -3.67
C GLU A 797 31.46 18.56 -2.80
N ILE A 798 32.07 18.25 -1.65
CA ILE A 798 31.62 17.20 -0.71
C ILE A 798 30.78 17.77 0.45
N LYS A 799 30.83 19.09 0.66
CA LYS A 799 30.11 19.78 1.74
C LYS A 799 28.67 20.05 1.36
#